data_AF-A0A2V5MM41-F1
#
_entry.id   AF-A0A2V5MM41-F1
#
_cell.length_a   1.000
_cell.length_b   1.000
_cell.length_c   1.000
_cell.angle_alpha   90.00
_cell.angle_beta   90.00
_cell.angle_gamma   90.00
#
_symmetry.space_group_name_H-M   'P 1'
#
loop_
_entity.id
_entity.type
_entity.pdbx_description
1 polymer ?
#
loop_
_entity_poly.entity_id
_entity_poly.type
_entity_poly.pdbx_seq_one_letter_code
_entity_poly.pdbx_strand_id
1 'polypeptide(L)'
;FVTKIGNGTPALISTDTDQFSVWNSPRGVAVNQNPGLGHLFGRIYAGNSAAGGTVPNNKGQGLYALNADQTEALGKGANATATSTFTNSGASGPWRMRVAPDNTLLVDDFSTAAAALWQFQPDLSNSNLVLSIIGQTAAVAAGIHGDFFGTPLLTGSLAQSNLVLWTADSGMAAPGTATLGPGTAAGSYNCIFRYDIGAGPLPWNSPPNYAYTMGLDGIPELRTEMTLGKDGKIMAGFGRANLSNPNIQILDPPGMTILYTSWQSTGGASDLYGRFLASVDINNGVTIANLTNGIPDEGSIFGFTNAPTTGNSRGMDWDAANNIYVSSSGQGLLRIYSLGITTTCVTSNDFTGTNGSFALILPPTAATIVATTPLASQNYVNNTPPGIPIPGVFRISLDANHLEAPVVVAFARAGTAVITNNYNFNYGTDPNGVIISNSAVIFPAGDMPGGGNWSVGVLVIPTATPVSGSTLTVSLRLLGGANYLAGAPASAAVSIQNTGPQLLAVSAAASGTTMYRGVTNDYAKFVITRLGDTNGPGNSAGNVTPKPFTITNFTYLGTAVFPADYTAQAQRIDPAGDGVIHLPTDGAPGIVINPGDLTVTCVVGNPVFHANLNARPTNVTITVAFTNANIATPVFGTNLTSLQGDAYSVTTAATTLTEIDNTVGPEVVLWSNSLTNAADSVNWTLTFAATNFGPGALPAVFPNYANASPGGATNDFNVTFGYPIGNDSVAPSAVMAANGWPNALKMTVNKSSFAHAGVNVYPQGQNFFGNYALRFNMYLSLYDFALNNPNIGSAAREFAAFGVNHRGTNCNWRTDAAAAAAGGMAPTNSDGIWFAIDAGSGGITPADFDAIRPPALPNNANPGTLNDLVSNTALSQNGVFKHPPFEAMNVASSTVANPGGGEPVNKWVDVSVEITKQTNVSLFINRSAVLTSFTLNNGSLATSYTNGTIMLGYLDPSRDVSDNSAFVYYSNVRVVELSPYILIQPGVVPSLTNNAIVAQFSTLTFTSSAAYATGPITNIWYRGTAAGTPTAPLQTNSVNATNMTGTLTWTFNGSVDGTNYISVFSDAAGSVTSTVVGVEVVLGPTNKI
;
A
#
# COMPACT_ATOMS: atom_id res chain seq x y z
N PHE A 1 -7.18 -5.78 -52.82
CA PHE A 1 -7.12 -4.83 -51.69
C PHE A 1 -7.86 -5.44 -50.51
N VAL A 2 -7.52 -5.03 -49.28
CA VAL A 2 -8.16 -5.47 -48.04
C VAL A 2 -8.61 -4.23 -47.27
N THR A 3 -9.88 -4.17 -46.88
CA THR A 3 -10.43 -3.08 -46.09
C THR A 3 -10.74 -3.57 -44.68
N LYS A 4 -10.27 -2.82 -43.68
CA LYS A 4 -10.59 -3.02 -42.27
C LYS A 4 -11.33 -1.79 -41.77
N ILE A 5 -12.50 -2.00 -41.17
CA ILE A 5 -13.17 -0.97 -40.37
C ILE A 5 -12.52 -1.00 -38.98
N GLY A 6 -11.90 0.11 -38.61
CA GLY A 6 -11.27 0.27 -37.32
C GLY A 6 -12.29 0.66 -36.27
N ASN A 7 -12.24 0.06 -35.08
CA ASN A 7 -13.08 0.45 -33.94
C ASN A 7 -12.43 1.59 -33.11
N GLY A 8 -11.32 2.16 -33.57
CA GLY A 8 -10.56 3.20 -32.86
C GLY A 8 -9.82 2.71 -31.62
N THR A 9 -9.62 1.39 -31.48
CA THR A 9 -8.92 0.77 -30.35
C THR A 9 -7.83 -0.19 -30.83
N PRO A 10 -6.59 -0.09 -30.33
CA PRO A 10 -5.54 -1.05 -30.62
C PRO A 10 -5.97 -2.48 -30.28
N ALA A 11 -5.68 -3.42 -31.17
CA ALA A 11 -5.99 -4.83 -31.03
C ALA A 11 -4.76 -5.68 -31.33
N LEU A 12 -4.49 -6.65 -30.47
CA LEU A 12 -3.46 -7.67 -30.70
C LEU A 12 -3.89 -8.53 -31.90
N ILE A 13 -3.02 -8.64 -32.91
CA ILE A 13 -3.26 -9.43 -34.12
C ILE A 13 -2.33 -10.64 -34.25
N SER A 14 -1.26 -10.70 -33.45
CA SER A 14 -0.50 -11.94 -33.23
C SER A 14 -1.18 -12.84 -32.18
N THR A 15 -0.75 -14.09 -32.08
CA THR A 15 -1.21 -15.00 -31.02
C THR A 15 -0.05 -15.46 -30.14
N ASP A 16 -0.24 -15.42 -28.82
CA ASP A 16 0.75 -15.90 -27.83
C ASP A 16 0.89 -17.42 -27.82
N THR A 17 0.07 -18.13 -28.59
CA THR A 17 0.21 -19.58 -28.81
C THR A 17 1.13 -19.91 -29.99
N ASP A 18 1.50 -18.93 -30.82
CA ASP A 18 2.42 -19.14 -31.93
C ASP A 18 3.86 -19.28 -31.41
N GLN A 19 4.57 -20.29 -31.90
CA GLN A 19 5.97 -20.53 -31.53
C GLN A 19 6.91 -19.35 -31.87
N PHE A 20 6.56 -18.49 -32.83
CA PHE A 20 7.35 -17.30 -33.20
C PHE A 20 6.82 -16.00 -32.59
N SER A 21 5.80 -16.10 -31.72
CA SER A 21 5.43 -15.03 -30.78
C SER A 21 6.04 -15.24 -29.39
N VAL A 22 6.58 -16.43 -29.10
CA VAL A 22 7.12 -16.81 -27.77
C VAL A 22 8.64 -17.04 -27.83
N TRP A 23 9.38 -16.29 -27.00
CA TRP A 23 10.84 -16.14 -27.04
C TRP A 23 11.49 -16.09 -25.66
N ASN A 24 12.63 -16.75 -25.46
CA ASN A 24 13.23 -16.86 -24.13
C ASN A 24 14.04 -15.61 -23.78
N SER A 25 14.63 -14.95 -24.78
CA SER A 25 15.38 -13.70 -24.60
C SER A 25 15.32 -12.79 -25.83
N PRO A 26 14.12 -12.36 -26.28
CA PRO A 26 14.00 -11.48 -27.43
C PRO A 26 14.55 -10.08 -27.10
N ARG A 27 15.34 -9.49 -28.01
CA ARG A 27 15.94 -8.16 -27.83
C ARG A 27 15.59 -7.14 -28.90
N GLY A 28 15.52 -7.57 -30.16
CA GLY A 28 15.22 -6.68 -31.29
C GLY A 28 14.21 -7.28 -32.22
N VAL A 29 13.46 -6.39 -32.89
CA VAL A 29 12.57 -6.72 -33.99
C VAL A 29 12.74 -5.66 -35.08
N ALA A 30 12.71 -6.08 -36.34
CA ALA A 30 12.61 -5.18 -37.49
C ALA A 30 11.67 -5.76 -38.54
N VAL A 31 11.00 -4.92 -39.32
CA VAL A 31 10.05 -5.31 -40.37
C VAL A 31 10.40 -4.62 -41.68
N ASN A 32 10.48 -5.38 -42.77
CA ASN A 32 10.75 -4.81 -44.08
C ASN A 32 9.49 -4.15 -44.67
N GLN A 33 9.54 -2.84 -44.82
CA GLN A 33 8.45 -2.01 -45.32
C GLN A 33 8.50 -1.78 -46.84
N ASN A 34 9.54 -2.26 -47.54
CA ASN A 34 9.74 -2.00 -48.96
C ASN A 34 8.89 -2.95 -49.83
N PRO A 35 7.88 -2.45 -50.58
CA PRO A 35 7.06 -3.32 -51.41
C PRO A 35 7.76 -3.76 -52.69
N GLY A 36 8.85 -3.10 -53.11
CA GLY A 36 9.49 -3.33 -54.41
C GLY A 36 9.90 -4.78 -54.64
N LEU A 37 10.35 -5.48 -53.59
CA LEU A 37 10.62 -6.91 -53.61
C LEU A 37 9.55 -7.64 -52.81
N GLY A 38 8.46 -8.07 -53.46
CA GLY A 38 7.29 -8.54 -52.73
C GLY A 38 7.48 -9.81 -51.90
N HIS A 39 8.53 -10.61 -52.15
CA HIS A 39 8.88 -11.74 -51.28
C HIS A 39 9.60 -11.32 -49.98
N LEU A 40 10.08 -10.07 -49.90
CA LEU A 40 10.65 -9.47 -48.69
C LEU A 40 9.66 -8.53 -48.00
N PHE A 41 8.61 -8.08 -48.68
CA PHE A 41 7.64 -7.14 -48.12
C PHE A 41 6.91 -7.74 -46.91
N GLY A 42 6.97 -7.05 -45.77
CA GLY A 42 6.46 -7.52 -44.49
C GLY A 42 7.32 -8.58 -43.81
N ARG A 43 8.54 -8.87 -44.30
CA ARG A 43 9.47 -9.78 -43.63
C ARG A 43 9.82 -9.26 -42.24
N ILE A 44 9.64 -10.10 -41.23
CA ILE A 44 9.94 -9.80 -39.84
C ILE A 44 11.30 -10.42 -39.50
N TYR A 45 12.19 -9.65 -38.90
CA TYR A 45 13.42 -10.13 -38.31
C TYR A 45 13.33 -10.01 -36.80
N ALA A 46 13.79 -11.04 -36.09
CA ALA A 46 13.81 -11.06 -34.63
C ALA A 46 15.17 -11.53 -34.12
N GLY A 47 15.68 -10.87 -33.08
CA GLY A 47 16.93 -11.19 -32.40
C GLY A 47 16.68 -11.82 -31.05
N ASN A 48 17.29 -12.98 -30.80
CA ASN A 48 17.24 -13.67 -29.52
C ASN A 48 18.65 -13.76 -28.93
N SER A 49 18.88 -13.17 -27.76
CA SER A 49 20.23 -12.95 -27.24
C SER A 49 20.77 -14.07 -26.36
N ALA A 50 19.99 -15.11 -26.06
CA ALA A 50 20.47 -16.22 -25.24
C ALA A 50 19.82 -17.52 -25.69
N ALA A 51 20.57 -18.62 -25.68
CA ALA A 51 20.00 -19.94 -25.90
C ALA A 51 19.28 -20.44 -24.63
N GLY A 52 18.11 -21.07 -24.77
CA GLY A 52 17.41 -21.73 -23.67
C GLY A 52 15.89 -21.58 -23.71
N GLY A 53 15.23 -21.92 -22.59
CA GLY A 53 13.77 -21.93 -22.45
C GLY A 53 13.16 -23.34 -22.57
N THR A 54 11.84 -23.42 -22.39
CA THR A 54 11.05 -24.66 -22.56
C THR A 54 10.14 -24.53 -23.78
N VAL A 55 9.77 -25.62 -24.45
CA VAL A 55 8.82 -25.56 -25.59
C VAL A 55 7.53 -24.82 -25.19
N PRO A 56 6.99 -23.89 -26.01
CA PRO A 56 7.43 -23.46 -27.34
C PRO A 56 8.53 -22.38 -27.36
N ASN A 57 8.97 -21.94 -26.18
CA ASN A 57 9.91 -20.86 -25.93
C ASN A 57 11.39 -21.17 -26.21
N ASN A 58 11.74 -22.44 -26.44
CA ASN A 58 13.13 -22.84 -26.64
C ASN A 58 13.69 -22.26 -27.96
N LYS A 59 14.58 -21.27 -27.87
CA LYS A 59 15.24 -20.62 -29.01
C LYS A 59 16.74 -20.55 -28.78
N GLY A 60 17.52 -20.66 -29.86
CA GLY A 60 18.96 -20.44 -29.84
C GLY A 60 19.32 -18.95 -29.89
N GLN A 61 20.53 -18.60 -29.47
CA GLN A 61 21.08 -17.25 -29.63
C GLN A 61 21.34 -16.97 -31.12
N GLY A 62 20.83 -15.87 -31.65
CA GLY A 62 21.02 -15.43 -33.03
C GLY A 62 19.77 -14.79 -33.64
N LEU A 63 19.74 -14.77 -34.96
CA LEU A 63 18.72 -14.09 -35.77
C LEU A 63 17.72 -15.06 -36.39
N TYR A 64 16.49 -14.58 -36.54
CA TYR A 64 15.37 -15.29 -37.15
C TYR A 64 14.71 -14.38 -38.18
N ALA A 65 14.26 -14.97 -39.29
CA ALA A 65 13.47 -14.27 -40.30
C ALA A 65 12.14 -14.99 -40.50
N LEU A 66 11.06 -14.24 -40.45
CA LEU A 66 9.68 -14.69 -40.57
C LEU A 66 9.01 -13.97 -41.74
N ASN A 67 8.03 -14.62 -42.36
CA ASN A 67 7.13 -13.98 -43.29
C ASN A 67 6.14 -13.08 -42.53
N ALA A 68 5.37 -12.27 -43.27
CA ALA A 68 4.41 -11.35 -42.70
C ALA A 68 3.31 -12.02 -41.85
N ASP A 69 3.06 -13.31 -42.05
CA ASP A 69 2.14 -14.15 -41.27
C ASP A 69 2.81 -14.87 -40.08
N GLN A 70 4.01 -14.44 -39.69
CA GLN A 70 4.86 -15.02 -38.65
C GLN A 70 5.39 -16.44 -38.94
N THR A 71 5.14 -17.02 -40.12
CA THR A 71 5.75 -18.30 -40.52
C THR A 71 7.24 -18.16 -40.79
N GLU A 72 8.01 -19.23 -40.60
CA GLU A 72 9.46 -19.20 -40.82
C GLU A 72 9.83 -19.00 -42.30
N ALA A 73 10.77 -18.10 -42.60
CA ALA A 73 11.01 -17.63 -43.96
C ALA A 73 12.16 -18.31 -44.72
N LEU A 74 13.09 -18.99 -44.03
CA LEU A 74 14.38 -19.42 -44.57
C LEU A 74 14.58 -20.95 -44.59
N GLY A 75 13.58 -21.73 -44.20
CA GLY A 75 13.65 -23.19 -44.10
C GLY A 75 14.51 -23.68 -42.92
N LYS A 76 14.72 -22.84 -41.89
CA LYS A 76 15.51 -23.16 -40.69
C LYS A 76 14.66 -23.67 -39.52
N GLY A 77 13.33 -23.58 -39.60
CA GLY A 77 12.45 -23.91 -38.48
C GLY A 77 12.77 -23.06 -37.24
N ALA A 78 12.79 -23.67 -36.04
CA ALA A 78 13.09 -22.96 -34.79
C ALA A 78 14.59 -22.71 -34.54
N ASN A 79 15.47 -22.93 -35.52
CA ASN A 79 16.91 -22.76 -35.36
C ASN A 79 17.36 -21.32 -35.65
N ALA A 80 18.22 -20.78 -34.79
CA ALA A 80 18.84 -19.48 -35.00
C ALA A 80 19.81 -19.49 -36.19
N THR A 81 19.89 -18.35 -36.88
CA THR A 81 20.93 -18.03 -37.87
C THR A 81 21.94 -17.06 -37.26
N ALA A 82 23.14 -16.94 -37.86
CA ALA A 82 24.20 -16.02 -37.40
C ALA A 82 24.71 -16.26 -35.97
N THR A 83 24.60 -17.49 -35.46
CA THR A 83 25.00 -17.85 -34.08
C THR A 83 26.49 -17.58 -33.81
N SER A 84 27.36 -17.83 -34.79
CA SER A 84 28.80 -17.56 -34.70
C SER A 84 29.13 -16.08 -34.55
N THR A 85 28.33 -15.21 -35.17
CA THR A 85 28.54 -13.76 -35.10
C THR A 85 28.31 -13.24 -33.68
N PHE A 86 27.34 -13.81 -32.96
CA PHE A 86 26.95 -13.36 -31.62
C PHE A 86 27.47 -14.24 -30.47
N THR A 87 28.44 -15.11 -30.73
CA THR A 87 28.94 -16.05 -29.70
C THR A 87 29.56 -15.34 -28.49
N ASN A 88 30.22 -14.19 -28.71
CA ASN A 88 30.86 -13.41 -27.64
C ASN A 88 29.95 -12.34 -27.02
N SER A 89 28.68 -12.28 -27.44
CA SER A 89 27.76 -11.19 -27.10
C SER A 89 27.06 -11.36 -25.74
N GLY A 90 27.30 -12.48 -25.05
CA GLY A 90 26.58 -12.83 -23.83
C GLY A 90 25.06 -12.74 -24.02
N ALA A 91 24.32 -12.26 -23.01
CA ALA A 91 22.87 -12.05 -23.10
C ALA A 91 22.48 -10.67 -23.69
N SER A 92 23.41 -9.99 -24.38
CA SER A 92 23.24 -8.60 -24.86
C SER A 92 23.15 -8.48 -26.37
N GLY A 93 23.56 -9.49 -27.15
CA GLY A 93 23.46 -9.49 -28.62
C GLY A 93 22.88 -10.80 -29.18
N PRO A 94 22.21 -10.80 -30.34
CA PRO A 94 21.83 -9.64 -31.16
C PRO A 94 20.85 -8.70 -30.43
N TRP A 95 21.05 -7.39 -30.59
CA TRP A 95 20.30 -6.34 -29.90
C TRP A 95 19.30 -5.67 -30.85
N ARG A 96 19.34 -4.33 -30.96
CA ARG A 96 18.51 -3.56 -31.88
C ARG A 96 18.84 -3.86 -33.33
N MET A 97 17.83 -3.66 -34.18
CA MET A 97 17.93 -3.94 -35.59
C MET A 97 17.01 -3.05 -36.40
N ARG A 98 17.35 -2.86 -37.67
CA ARG A 98 16.54 -2.11 -38.63
C ARG A 98 16.79 -2.62 -40.04
N VAL A 99 15.74 -2.66 -40.86
CA VAL A 99 15.90 -2.92 -42.30
C VAL A 99 16.34 -1.63 -43.00
N ALA A 100 17.49 -1.69 -43.68
CA ALA A 100 18.03 -0.58 -44.45
C ALA A 100 17.28 -0.39 -45.78
N PRO A 101 17.38 0.79 -46.44
CA PRO A 101 16.71 1.06 -47.71
C PRO A 101 17.04 0.08 -48.86
N ASP A 102 18.22 -0.55 -48.82
CA ASP A 102 18.65 -1.58 -49.77
C ASP A 102 18.14 -3.00 -49.43
N ASN A 103 17.27 -3.11 -48.43
CA ASN A 103 16.68 -4.34 -47.86
C ASN A 103 17.60 -5.17 -46.97
N THR A 104 18.86 -4.77 -46.76
CA THR A 104 19.73 -5.44 -45.79
C THR A 104 19.25 -5.22 -44.36
N LEU A 105 19.60 -6.14 -43.44
CA LEU A 105 19.27 -6.02 -42.04
C LEU A 105 20.49 -5.50 -41.26
N LEU A 106 20.35 -4.34 -40.63
CA LEU A 106 21.30 -3.84 -39.66
C LEU A 106 21.00 -4.44 -38.29
N VAL A 107 22.04 -4.90 -37.60
CA VAL A 107 21.92 -5.51 -36.27
C VAL A 107 23.07 -5.04 -35.40
N ASP A 108 22.72 -4.45 -34.26
CA ASP A 108 23.64 -4.04 -33.23
C ASP A 108 23.98 -5.18 -32.28
N ASP A 109 25.17 -5.09 -31.71
CA ASP A 109 25.60 -5.82 -30.53
C ASP A 109 25.88 -4.82 -29.40
N PHE A 110 25.09 -4.87 -28.34
CA PHE A 110 25.25 -3.99 -27.17
C PHE A 110 26.30 -4.50 -26.16
N SER A 111 26.89 -5.68 -26.36
CA SER A 111 27.85 -6.21 -25.39
C SER A 111 29.16 -5.43 -25.38
N THR A 112 29.70 -5.07 -24.22
CA THR A 112 31.00 -4.37 -24.11
C THR A 112 32.12 -5.09 -24.89
N ALA A 113 32.17 -6.43 -24.81
CA ALA A 113 33.24 -7.22 -25.42
C ALA A 113 33.06 -7.46 -26.92
N ALA A 114 31.83 -7.49 -27.45
CA ALA A 114 31.54 -7.74 -28.85
C ALA A 114 30.81 -6.59 -29.56
N ALA A 115 30.81 -5.39 -28.95
CA ALA A 115 30.13 -4.21 -29.49
C ALA A 115 30.50 -3.99 -30.95
N ALA A 116 29.50 -4.01 -31.82
CA ALA A 116 29.66 -3.94 -33.27
C ALA A 116 28.31 -3.65 -33.93
N LEU A 117 28.36 -3.11 -35.14
CA LEU A 117 27.20 -3.00 -36.02
C LEU A 117 27.41 -3.89 -37.26
N TRP A 118 26.50 -4.83 -37.47
CA TRP A 118 26.54 -5.79 -38.56
C TRP A 118 25.46 -5.50 -39.60
N GLN A 119 25.79 -5.67 -40.87
CA GLN A 119 24.85 -5.63 -41.99
C GLN A 119 24.71 -7.03 -42.58
N PHE A 120 23.52 -7.62 -42.48
CA PHE A 120 23.18 -8.92 -43.02
C PHE A 120 22.43 -8.82 -44.33
N GLN A 121 22.66 -9.79 -45.23
CA GLN A 121 21.79 -9.99 -46.38
C GLN A 121 20.35 -10.32 -45.93
N PRO A 122 19.31 -10.04 -46.76
CA PRO A 122 17.92 -10.29 -46.37
C PRO A 122 17.60 -11.76 -46.01
N ASP A 123 18.39 -12.70 -46.51
CA ASP A 123 18.28 -14.13 -46.21
C ASP A 123 19.17 -14.58 -45.05
N LEU A 124 19.84 -13.64 -44.38
CA LEU A 124 20.78 -13.85 -43.27
C LEU A 124 21.99 -14.76 -43.62
N SER A 125 22.26 -15.00 -44.91
CA SER A 125 23.31 -15.92 -45.37
C SER A 125 24.73 -15.41 -45.13
N ASN A 126 24.91 -14.09 -45.17
CA ASN A 126 26.19 -13.40 -45.04
C ASN A 126 26.04 -12.12 -44.24
N SER A 127 27.10 -11.72 -43.55
CA SER A 127 27.19 -10.46 -42.81
C SER A 127 28.47 -9.70 -43.12
N ASN A 128 28.38 -8.37 -43.16
CA ASN A 128 29.51 -7.47 -43.20
C ASN A 128 29.56 -6.61 -41.94
N LEU A 129 30.76 -6.30 -41.47
CA LEU A 129 30.95 -5.32 -40.40
C LEU A 129 30.78 -3.90 -40.97
N VAL A 130 29.97 -3.06 -40.33
CA VAL A 130 29.67 -1.70 -40.81
C VAL A 130 30.67 -0.67 -40.28
N LEU A 131 30.99 -0.72 -38.98
CA LEU A 131 31.97 0.14 -38.32
C LEU A 131 33.18 -0.71 -37.91
N SER A 132 34.40 -0.23 -38.16
CA SER A 132 35.59 -1.03 -37.89
C SER A 132 35.86 -1.16 -36.39
N ILE A 133 36.49 -2.26 -36.00
CA ILE A 133 36.79 -2.67 -34.61
C ILE A 133 35.57 -3.32 -33.94
N ILE A 134 35.80 -4.45 -33.26
CA ILE A 134 34.80 -5.13 -32.44
C ILE A 134 35.19 -4.90 -30.97
N GLY A 135 34.22 -4.53 -30.14
CA GLY A 135 34.38 -4.27 -28.72
C GLY A 135 34.50 -2.79 -28.37
N GLN A 136 33.69 -2.36 -27.40
CA GLN A 136 33.49 -0.96 -27.00
C GLN A 136 34.82 -0.30 -26.60
N THR A 137 35.62 -0.95 -25.74
CA THR A 137 36.87 -0.36 -25.23
C THR A 137 37.85 -0.01 -26.35
N ALA A 138 38.02 -0.88 -27.34
CA ALA A 138 38.95 -0.66 -28.45
C ALA A 138 38.39 0.35 -29.46
N ALA A 139 37.08 0.30 -29.74
CA ALA A 139 36.42 1.20 -30.67
C ALA A 139 36.35 2.65 -30.14
N VAL A 140 36.05 2.84 -28.85
CA VAL A 140 36.05 4.15 -28.19
C VAL A 140 37.47 4.73 -28.15
N ALA A 141 38.48 3.91 -27.85
CA ALA A 141 39.88 4.35 -27.88
C ALA A 141 40.34 4.80 -29.28
N ALA A 142 39.78 4.20 -30.33
CA ALA A 142 39.99 4.60 -31.72
C ALA A 142 39.09 5.77 -32.17
N GLY A 143 38.15 6.22 -31.32
CA GLY A 143 37.19 7.28 -31.63
C GLY A 143 36.18 6.91 -32.71
N ILE A 144 35.87 5.61 -32.88
CA ILE A 144 35.00 5.12 -33.94
C ILE A 144 33.58 4.97 -33.43
N HIS A 145 33.38 4.16 -32.38
CA HIS A 145 32.07 3.93 -31.78
C HIS A 145 32.14 3.36 -30.36
N GLY A 146 31.04 3.43 -29.62
CA GLY A 146 30.81 2.79 -28.33
C GLY A 146 29.95 1.52 -28.45
N ASP A 147 29.16 1.25 -27.42
CA ASP A 147 28.12 0.23 -27.43
C ASP A 147 26.76 0.87 -27.72
N PHE A 148 26.09 0.38 -28.76
CA PHE A 148 24.84 0.96 -29.24
C PHE A 148 23.67 0.40 -28.44
N PHE A 149 23.07 1.23 -27.58
CA PHE A 149 21.80 0.86 -26.96
C PHE A 149 20.63 1.07 -27.94
N GLY A 150 20.64 2.18 -28.67
CA GLY A 150 19.56 2.59 -29.55
C GLY A 150 19.65 2.02 -30.96
N THR A 151 18.53 2.06 -31.68
CA THR A 151 18.38 1.42 -32.99
C THR A 151 19.21 2.11 -34.07
N PRO A 152 19.98 1.38 -34.90
CA PRO A 152 20.84 1.96 -35.92
C PRO A 152 20.01 2.34 -37.14
N LEU A 153 20.40 3.41 -37.85
CA LEU A 153 19.67 3.89 -39.02
C LEU A 153 20.60 4.23 -40.18
N LEU A 154 20.49 3.47 -41.28
CA LEU A 154 21.10 3.85 -42.56
C LEU A 154 20.13 4.61 -43.45
N THR A 155 20.64 5.64 -44.12
CA THR A 155 19.99 6.30 -45.25
C THR A 155 20.92 6.29 -46.46
N GLY A 156 20.37 6.33 -47.67
CA GLY A 156 21.15 6.19 -48.90
C GLY A 156 21.67 4.77 -49.14
N SER A 157 22.67 4.63 -50.00
CA SER A 157 23.32 3.35 -50.34
C SER A 157 24.76 3.55 -50.83
N LEU A 158 25.62 2.53 -50.68
CA LEU A 158 26.98 2.55 -51.24
C LEU A 158 26.95 2.74 -52.77
N ALA A 159 26.01 2.07 -53.45
CA ALA A 159 25.86 2.13 -54.91
C ALA A 159 25.54 3.54 -55.42
N GLN A 160 24.82 4.34 -54.62
CA GLN A 160 24.48 5.73 -54.94
C GLN A 160 25.49 6.74 -54.38
N SER A 161 26.57 6.28 -53.73
CA SER A 161 27.60 7.12 -53.13
C SER A 161 27.08 8.15 -52.11
N ASN A 162 25.97 7.83 -51.42
CA ASN A 162 25.30 8.73 -50.48
C ASN A 162 24.94 8.05 -49.15
N LEU A 163 25.63 6.97 -48.79
CA LEU A 163 25.35 6.23 -47.55
C LEU A 163 25.66 7.09 -46.31
N VAL A 164 24.70 7.20 -45.40
CA VAL A 164 24.86 7.85 -44.10
C VAL A 164 24.34 6.94 -43.00
N LEU A 165 25.13 6.73 -41.95
CA LEU A 165 24.72 6.00 -40.75
C LEU A 165 24.44 6.96 -39.60
N TRP A 166 23.37 6.70 -38.87
CA TRP A 166 23.06 7.34 -37.60
C TRP A 166 23.00 6.32 -36.48
N THR A 167 23.61 6.64 -35.34
CA THR A 167 23.61 5.79 -34.14
C THR A 167 23.26 6.59 -32.90
N ALA A 168 22.44 6.02 -32.02
CA ALA A 168 22.24 6.50 -30.65
C ALA A 168 23.17 5.72 -29.71
N ASP A 169 24.35 6.28 -29.48
CA ASP A 169 25.46 5.65 -28.77
C ASP A 169 25.49 6.08 -27.30
N SER A 170 25.38 5.11 -26.40
CA SER A 170 25.34 5.37 -24.96
C SER A 170 26.72 5.33 -24.30
N GLY A 171 27.72 4.74 -24.97
CA GLY A 171 29.05 4.48 -24.41
C GLY A 171 30.14 5.40 -24.93
N MET A 172 29.99 6.00 -26.11
CA MET A 172 30.96 6.96 -26.64
C MET A 172 30.58 8.40 -26.29
N ALA A 173 31.50 9.09 -25.62
CA ALA A 173 31.28 10.48 -25.18
C ALA A 173 31.45 11.51 -26.30
N ALA A 174 30.80 12.66 -26.16
CA ALA A 174 30.90 13.82 -27.04
C ALA A 174 32.37 14.27 -27.15
N PRO A 175 32.93 14.37 -28.36
CA PRO A 175 34.33 14.71 -28.56
C PRO A 175 34.59 16.19 -28.25
N GLY A 176 35.74 16.50 -27.65
CA GLY A 176 36.09 17.86 -27.22
C GLY A 176 36.27 18.88 -28.34
N THR A 177 36.30 18.46 -29.61
CA THR A 177 36.46 19.30 -30.79
C THR A 177 35.17 19.50 -31.60
N ALA A 178 34.03 18.94 -31.15
CA ALA A 178 32.77 19.08 -31.86
C ALA A 178 32.09 20.43 -31.64
N THR A 179 31.32 20.87 -32.63
CA THR A 179 30.28 21.90 -32.43
C THR A 179 29.18 21.27 -31.59
N LEU A 180 29.08 21.67 -30.32
CA LEU A 180 28.16 21.06 -29.36
C LEU A 180 26.74 21.64 -29.51
N GLY A 181 25.75 20.76 -29.45
CA GLY A 181 24.33 21.13 -29.42
C GLY A 181 23.89 21.65 -28.04
N PRO A 182 22.62 22.09 -27.90
CA PRO A 182 22.10 22.64 -26.65
C PRO A 182 22.25 21.67 -25.46
N GLY A 183 22.86 22.14 -24.36
CA GLY A 183 22.99 21.38 -23.11
C GLY A 183 24.05 20.28 -23.11
N THR A 184 25.02 20.31 -24.03
CA THR A 184 26.13 19.33 -24.12
C THR A 184 27.47 19.96 -23.70
N ALA A 185 28.32 19.18 -23.03
CA ALA A 185 29.74 19.46 -22.81
C ALA A 185 30.66 18.40 -23.46
N ALA A 186 31.94 18.71 -23.59
CA ALA A 186 32.92 17.70 -23.96
C ALA A 186 32.96 16.60 -22.88
N GLY A 187 32.91 15.32 -23.29
CA GLY A 187 32.85 14.19 -22.35
C GLY A 187 31.44 13.79 -21.90
N SER A 188 30.40 14.48 -22.36
CA SER A 188 29.00 14.09 -22.20
C SER A 188 28.68 12.75 -22.87
N TYR A 189 27.91 11.86 -22.24
CA TYR A 189 27.47 10.56 -22.80
C TYR A 189 26.04 10.60 -23.33
N ASN A 190 25.59 9.52 -23.98
CA ASN A 190 24.27 9.39 -24.61
C ASN A 190 24.12 10.27 -25.85
N CYS A 191 25.04 10.05 -26.79
CA CYS A 191 25.22 10.89 -27.97
C CYS A 191 24.62 10.27 -29.22
N ILE A 192 24.15 11.12 -30.12
CA ILE A 192 23.78 10.78 -31.48
C ILE A 192 24.97 11.12 -32.38
N PHE A 193 25.38 10.13 -33.17
CA PHE A 193 26.47 10.25 -34.12
C PHE A 193 26.00 9.99 -35.54
N ARG A 194 26.60 10.72 -36.49
CA ARG A 194 26.37 10.63 -37.94
C ARG A 194 27.67 10.25 -38.63
N TYR A 195 27.66 9.22 -39.46
CA TYR A 195 28.81 8.79 -40.27
C TYR A 195 28.51 9.01 -41.74
N ASP A 196 29.30 9.86 -42.39
CA ASP A 196 29.20 10.16 -43.82
C ASP A 196 30.02 9.18 -44.65
N ILE A 197 29.47 7.98 -44.84
CA ILE A 197 30.17 6.86 -45.45
C ILE A 197 30.28 7.01 -46.99
N GLY A 198 29.28 7.61 -47.63
CA GLY A 198 29.28 7.85 -49.08
C GLY A 198 29.36 6.55 -49.88
N ALA A 199 30.45 6.39 -50.66
CA ALA A 199 30.71 5.18 -51.46
C ALA A 199 31.44 4.06 -50.69
N GLY A 200 31.73 4.26 -49.40
CA GLY A 200 32.47 3.33 -48.55
C GLY A 200 33.97 3.65 -48.45
N PRO A 201 34.81 2.67 -48.08
CA PRO A 201 34.50 1.24 -47.87
C PRO A 201 33.79 0.96 -46.53
N LEU A 202 33.14 -0.21 -46.44
CA LEU A 202 32.78 -0.85 -45.17
C LEU A 202 33.81 -1.98 -44.88
N PRO A 203 34.27 -2.17 -43.62
CA PRO A 203 33.90 -1.41 -42.43
C PRO A 203 34.49 0.01 -42.45
N TRP A 204 33.68 0.98 -42.04
CA TRP A 204 34.07 2.39 -41.93
C TRP A 204 34.98 2.59 -40.73
N ASN A 205 36.12 3.26 -40.94
CA ASN A 205 37.18 3.38 -39.94
C ASN A 205 37.51 4.82 -39.54
N SER A 206 36.64 5.78 -39.89
CA SER A 206 36.83 7.19 -39.56
C SER A 206 35.86 7.63 -38.47
N PRO A 207 36.24 8.59 -37.61
CA PRO A 207 35.37 9.11 -36.56
C PRO A 207 34.06 9.69 -37.11
N PRO A 208 32.94 9.58 -36.36
CA PRO A 208 31.68 10.20 -36.74
C PRO A 208 31.68 11.72 -36.58
N ASN A 209 30.70 12.36 -37.21
CA ASN A 209 30.24 13.68 -36.83
C ASN A 209 29.31 13.56 -35.62
N TYR A 210 29.60 14.32 -34.57
CA TYR A 210 28.69 14.52 -33.45
C TYR A 210 27.44 15.29 -33.92
N ALA A 211 26.25 14.84 -33.51
CA ALA A 211 24.99 15.52 -33.81
C ALA A 211 24.34 16.11 -32.55
N TYR A 212 24.11 15.30 -31.51
CA TYR A 212 23.37 15.75 -30.32
C TYR A 212 23.65 14.86 -29.10
N THR A 213 23.40 15.37 -27.89
CA THR A 213 23.44 14.60 -26.64
C THR A 213 22.09 14.65 -25.98
N MET A 214 21.52 13.48 -25.71
CA MET A 214 20.20 13.33 -25.12
C MET A 214 20.21 13.70 -23.64
N GLY A 215 19.11 14.32 -23.17
CA GLY A 215 18.95 15.16 -21.97
C GLY A 215 19.75 14.92 -20.68
N LEU A 216 20.26 13.72 -20.37
CA LEU A 216 21.10 13.42 -19.19
C LEU A 216 22.48 12.92 -19.63
N ASP A 217 23.46 13.80 -19.56
CA ASP A 217 24.78 13.59 -20.18
C ASP A 217 25.88 13.12 -19.22
N GLY A 218 25.66 13.23 -17.91
CA GLY A 218 26.63 12.83 -16.87
C GLY A 218 26.63 11.34 -16.50
N ILE A 219 25.78 10.51 -17.12
CA ILE A 219 25.66 9.07 -16.81
C ILE A 219 25.80 8.26 -18.12
N PRO A 220 26.84 7.44 -18.29
CA PRO A 220 26.97 6.57 -19.46
C PRO A 220 25.94 5.43 -19.45
N GLU A 221 25.74 4.79 -20.61
CA GLU A 221 24.92 3.57 -20.77
C GLU A 221 23.44 3.73 -20.42
N LEU A 222 22.84 4.90 -20.70
CA LEU A 222 21.39 5.04 -20.64
C LEU A 222 20.71 4.41 -21.85
N ARG A 223 19.41 4.14 -21.70
CA ARG A 223 18.59 3.48 -22.73
C ARG A 223 18.20 4.45 -23.85
N THR A 224 19.16 4.77 -24.71
CA THR A 224 19.02 5.73 -25.81
C THR A 224 18.21 5.16 -26.97
N GLU A 225 17.53 6.03 -27.70
CA GLU A 225 16.92 5.71 -29.00
C GLU A 225 16.96 6.92 -29.91
N MET A 226 16.97 6.67 -31.22
CA MET A 226 16.78 7.71 -32.20
C MET A 226 16.08 7.22 -33.46
N THR A 227 15.55 8.18 -34.21
CA THR A 227 15.06 7.99 -35.58
C THR A 227 15.03 9.34 -36.30
N LEU A 228 14.80 9.33 -37.61
CA LEU A 228 14.69 10.55 -38.42
C LEU A 228 13.28 10.71 -38.95
N GLY A 229 12.72 11.90 -38.77
CA GLY A 229 11.51 12.36 -39.45
C GLY A 229 11.66 12.29 -40.96
N LYS A 230 10.56 12.10 -41.69
CA LYS A 230 10.55 12.20 -43.17
C LYS A 230 10.97 13.58 -43.69
N ASP A 231 10.87 14.58 -42.83
CA ASP A 231 11.30 15.96 -43.02
C ASP A 231 12.76 16.20 -42.56
N GLY A 232 13.47 15.14 -42.17
CA GLY A 232 14.86 15.15 -41.72
C GLY A 232 15.07 15.49 -40.25
N LYS A 233 14.02 15.79 -39.47
CA LYS A 233 14.15 16.12 -38.04
C LYS A 233 14.74 14.95 -37.25
N ILE A 234 15.61 15.24 -36.29
CA ILE A 234 16.15 14.22 -35.39
C ILE A 234 15.16 14.02 -34.24
N MET A 235 14.66 12.81 -34.05
CA MET A 235 13.80 12.46 -32.93
C MET A 235 14.56 11.50 -32.04
N ALA A 236 14.76 11.90 -30.79
CA ALA A 236 15.62 11.21 -29.85
C ALA A 236 14.91 11.02 -28.52
N GLY A 237 15.29 9.99 -27.78
CA GLY A 237 14.78 9.78 -26.44
C GLY A 237 15.67 8.88 -25.60
N PHE A 238 15.44 8.89 -24.29
CA PHE A 238 16.10 7.96 -23.38
C PHE A 238 15.15 7.50 -22.27
N GLY A 239 15.29 6.24 -21.84
CA GLY A 239 14.39 5.64 -20.86
C GLY A 239 14.93 5.61 -19.43
N ARG A 240 14.40 6.46 -18.52
CA ARG A 240 14.68 6.43 -17.06
C ARG A 240 13.39 6.56 -16.22
N ALA A 241 13.39 6.02 -14.99
CA ALA A 241 12.26 6.06 -14.07
C ALA A 241 12.10 7.39 -13.29
N ASN A 242 13.11 8.28 -13.32
CA ASN A 242 13.10 9.56 -12.60
C ASN A 242 12.75 10.73 -13.56
N LEU A 243 11.82 11.60 -13.16
CA LEU A 243 11.18 12.65 -13.97
C LEU A 243 12.01 13.95 -14.09
N SER A 244 13.33 13.92 -13.90
CA SER A 244 14.14 15.14 -13.80
C SER A 244 14.40 15.86 -15.14
N ASN A 245 14.17 15.19 -16.28
CA ASN A 245 14.52 15.67 -17.63
C ASN A 245 13.50 15.17 -18.68
N PRO A 246 13.35 15.85 -19.84
CA PRO A 246 12.42 15.40 -20.89
C PRO A 246 12.87 14.08 -21.54
N ASN A 247 11.97 13.10 -21.60
CA ASN A 247 12.26 11.76 -22.12
C ASN A 247 12.34 11.68 -23.66
N ILE A 248 11.64 12.56 -24.38
CA ILE A 248 11.64 12.67 -25.83
C ILE A 248 12.01 14.10 -26.22
N GLN A 249 12.89 14.23 -27.21
CA GLN A 249 13.41 15.49 -27.73
C GLN A 249 13.40 15.41 -29.26
N ILE A 250 12.82 16.43 -29.91
CA ILE A 250 12.84 16.54 -31.38
C ILE A 250 13.62 17.78 -31.75
N LEU A 251 14.57 17.63 -32.67
CA LEU A 251 15.43 18.68 -33.14
C LEU A 251 15.19 18.97 -34.61
N ASP A 252 15.62 20.15 -35.04
CA ASP A 252 15.76 20.45 -36.46
C ASP A 252 16.75 19.48 -37.14
N PRO A 253 16.70 19.32 -38.48
CA PRO A 253 17.54 18.36 -39.18
C PRO A 253 19.07 18.48 -38.92
N PRO A 254 19.63 19.69 -38.72
CA PRO A 254 21.04 19.83 -38.32
C PRO A 254 21.35 19.43 -36.87
N GLY A 255 20.35 19.22 -36.00
CA GLY A 255 20.54 18.91 -34.59
C GLY A 255 20.92 20.10 -33.70
N MET A 256 20.68 21.33 -34.17
CA MET A 256 21.12 22.57 -33.51
C MET A 256 20.05 23.18 -32.61
N THR A 257 18.77 22.92 -32.89
CA THR A 257 17.63 23.52 -32.19
C THR A 257 16.65 22.47 -31.73
N ILE A 258 16.26 22.49 -30.46
CA ILE A 258 15.17 21.66 -29.94
C ILE A 258 13.83 22.29 -30.33
N LEU A 259 13.00 21.53 -31.07
CA LEU A 259 11.68 21.92 -31.55
C LEU A 259 10.55 21.40 -30.64
N TYR A 260 10.79 20.31 -29.90
CA TYR A 260 9.81 19.72 -28.97
C TYR A 260 10.49 18.95 -27.85
N THR A 261 9.87 18.94 -26.66
CA THR A 261 10.26 18.13 -25.51
C THR A 261 9.04 17.57 -24.77
N SER A 262 9.04 16.30 -24.39
CA SER A 262 7.98 15.72 -23.55
C SER A 262 8.25 15.98 -22.05
N TRP A 263 7.44 16.78 -21.36
CA TRP A 263 7.57 16.97 -19.90
C TRP A 263 6.70 16.01 -19.06
N GLN A 264 5.86 15.17 -19.66
CA GLN A 264 5.03 14.21 -18.90
C GLN A 264 4.90 12.87 -19.65
N SER A 265 5.59 11.84 -19.15
CA SER A 265 5.25 10.39 -19.16
C SER A 265 6.48 9.47 -19.28
N THR A 266 6.40 8.33 -18.59
CA THR A 266 7.43 7.34 -18.24
C THR A 266 8.05 6.62 -19.44
N GLY A 267 9.38 6.52 -19.45
CA GLY A 267 10.17 6.26 -20.66
C GLY A 267 10.38 4.81 -21.10
N GLY A 268 10.79 4.73 -22.37
CA GLY A 268 11.47 3.61 -23.02
C GLY A 268 11.41 3.80 -24.55
N ALA A 269 11.71 2.74 -25.31
CA ALA A 269 12.15 2.82 -26.70
C ALA A 269 11.19 3.59 -27.63
N SER A 270 11.71 4.54 -28.40
CA SER A 270 10.93 5.30 -29.38
C SER A 270 11.21 4.84 -30.80
N ASP A 271 10.17 4.55 -31.58
CA ASP A 271 10.30 4.32 -33.01
C ASP A 271 9.23 5.06 -33.82
N LEU A 272 9.64 5.51 -35.01
CA LEU A 272 8.87 6.36 -35.90
C LEU A 272 8.47 5.60 -37.15
N TYR A 273 7.19 5.70 -37.49
CA TYR A 273 6.74 5.45 -38.86
C TYR A 273 5.82 6.56 -39.35
N GLY A 274 6.37 7.46 -40.17
CA GLY A 274 5.63 8.40 -41.02
C GLY A 274 4.68 9.35 -40.29
N ARG A 275 3.53 8.84 -39.83
CA ARG A 275 2.42 9.56 -39.17
C ARG A 275 2.42 9.46 -37.65
N PHE A 276 3.09 8.49 -37.05
CA PHE A 276 3.04 8.25 -35.61
C PHE A 276 4.42 8.27 -34.97
N LEU A 277 4.49 8.80 -33.76
CA LEU A 277 5.55 8.54 -32.80
C LEU A 277 5.01 7.53 -31.79
N ALA A 278 5.73 6.44 -31.56
CA ALA A 278 5.45 5.53 -30.47
C ALA A 278 6.61 5.48 -29.47
N SER A 279 6.27 5.22 -28.21
CA SER A 279 7.21 4.82 -27.17
C SER A 279 6.68 3.59 -26.42
N VAL A 280 7.58 2.76 -25.90
CA VAL A 280 7.24 1.66 -24.98
C VAL A 280 7.95 1.84 -23.64
N ASP A 281 7.21 1.84 -22.55
CA ASP A 281 7.79 1.98 -21.22
C ASP A 281 8.40 0.68 -20.67
N ILE A 282 9.07 0.75 -19.52
CA ILE A 282 9.71 -0.42 -18.89
C ILE A 282 8.71 -1.53 -18.51
N ASN A 283 7.45 -1.19 -18.23
CA ASN A 283 6.35 -2.11 -17.88
C ASN A 283 5.58 -2.61 -19.12
N ASN A 284 6.09 -2.29 -20.33
CA ASN A 284 5.47 -2.59 -21.62
C ASN A 284 4.17 -1.83 -21.90
N GLY A 285 3.96 -0.66 -21.28
CA GLY A 285 2.95 0.30 -21.75
C GLY A 285 3.40 0.90 -23.08
N VAL A 286 2.52 0.92 -24.08
CA VAL A 286 2.79 1.55 -25.38
C VAL A 286 2.04 2.88 -25.44
N THR A 287 2.74 3.96 -25.74
CA THR A 287 2.17 5.31 -25.91
C THR A 287 2.39 5.76 -27.35
N ILE A 288 1.37 6.33 -27.99
CA ILE A 288 1.38 6.74 -29.39
C ILE A 288 0.84 8.16 -29.51
N ALA A 289 1.45 8.96 -30.38
CA ALA A 289 0.96 10.26 -30.80
C ALA A 289 0.95 10.38 -32.33
N ASN A 290 -0.02 11.08 -32.89
CA ASN A 290 0.04 11.56 -34.27
C ASN A 290 1.13 12.63 -34.40
N LEU A 291 1.73 12.72 -35.57
CA LEU A 291 2.68 13.77 -35.92
C LEU A 291 2.04 14.80 -36.85
N THR A 292 2.12 16.06 -36.45
CA THR A 292 1.79 17.23 -37.28
C THR A 292 3.08 17.96 -37.61
N ASN A 293 3.46 17.99 -38.89
CA ASN A 293 4.71 18.60 -39.36
C ASN A 293 5.99 18.06 -38.64
N GLY A 294 5.98 16.77 -38.31
CA GLY A 294 7.08 16.11 -37.59
C GLY A 294 7.11 16.37 -36.09
N ILE A 295 6.06 16.96 -35.50
CA ILE A 295 5.94 17.21 -34.06
C ILE A 295 4.71 16.47 -33.50
N PRO A 296 4.80 15.81 -32.33
CA PRO A 296 3.67 15.17 -31.66
C PRO A 296 2.52 16.14 -31.40
N ASP A 297 1.32 15.77 -31.85
CA ASP A 297 0.08 16.44 -31.45
C ASP A 297 -0.36 15.90 -30.09
N GLU A 298 -0.24 16.72 -29.05
CA GLU A 298 -0.56 16.32 -27.67
C GLU A 298 -2.03 15.89 -27.50
N GLY A 299 -2.95 16.46 -28.29
CA GLY A 299 -4.36 16.09 -28.27
C GLY A 299 -4.64 14.69 -28.82
N SER A 300 -3.65 14.09 -29.50
CA SER A 300 -3.74 12.76 -30.13
C SER A 300 -3.08 11.65 -29.32
N ILE A 301 -2.47 11.97 -28.19
CA ILE A 301 -1.75 10.98 -27.38
C ILE A 301 -2.74 9.95 -26.83
N PHE A 302 -2.47 8.68 -27.09
CA PHE A 302 -3.17 7.56 -26.47
C PHE A 302 -2.19 6.45 -26.13
N GLY A 303 -2.53 5.63 -25.14
CA GLY A 303 -1.72 4.48 -24.76
C GLY A 303 -2.55 3.22 -24.59
N PHE A 304 -1.87 2.07 -24.64
CA PHE A 304 -2.44 0.76 -24.34
C PHE A 304 -1.40 -0.15 -23.67
N THR A 305 -1.88 -1.11 -22.89
CA THR A 305 -1.02 -2.06 -22.18
C THR A 305 -0.71 -3.26 -23.07
N ASN A 306 0.59 -3.55 -23.27
CA ASN A 306 1.02 -4.82 -23.85
C ASN A 306 1.04 -5.90 -22.74
N ALA A 307 -0.11 -6.39 -22.28
CA ALA A 307 -0.22 -7.23 -21.07
C ALA A 307 0.23 -8.70 -21.30
N PRO A 308 1.08 -9.33 -20.49
CA PRO A 308 1.29 -9.03 -19.07
C PRO A 308 2.31 -7.91 -18.84
N THR A 309 2.16 -7.12 -17.78
CA THR A 309 3.04 -5.96 -17.51
C THR A 309 4.42 -6.32 -16.93
N THR A 310 4.90 -7.55 -17.15
CA THR A 310 6.23 -8.00 -16.69
C THR A 310 7.32 -7.18 -17.37
N GLY A 311 7.98 -6.31 -16.61
CA GLY A 311 8.88 -5.30 -17.18
C GLY A 311 10.09 -5.87 -17.92
N ASN A 312 10.75 -5.02 -18.72
CA ASN A 312 11.86 -5.28 -19.67
C ASN A 312 11.44 -5.35 -21.16
N SER A 313 10.77 -4.30 -21.65
CA SER A 313 10.61 -4.02 -23.08
C SER A 313 11.97 -3.86 -23.77
N ARG A 314 12.08 -4.33 -25.02
CA ARG A 314 13.37 -4.41 -25.73
C ARG A 314 13.40 -3.82 -27.11
N GLY A 315 12.48 -4.19 -28.00
CA GLY A 315 12.50 -3.75 -29.39
C GLY A 315 11.12 -3.35 -29.89
N MET A 316 11.06 -2.41 -30.82
CA MET A 316 9.84 -1.95 -31.46
C MET A 316 10.12 -1.63 -32.93
N ASP A 317 9.19 -1.97 -33.82
CA ASP A 317 9.19 -1.52 -35.21
C ASP A 317 7.76 -1.43 -35.76
N TRP A 318 7.59 -0.81 -36.92
CA TRP A 318 6.34 -0.66 -37.64
C TRP A 318 6.35 -1.42 -38.95
N ASP A 319 5.18 -1.89 -39.40
CA ASP A 319 4.99 -2.29 -40.78
C ASP A 319 4.37 -1.18 -41.64
N ALA A 320 4.33 -1.41 -42.95
CA ALA A 320 3.78 -0.45 -43.89
C ALA A 320 2.28 -0.14 -43.67
N ALA A 321 1.55 -1.03 -42.99
CA ALA A 321 0.12 -0.92 -42.69
C ALA A 321 -0.17 -0.21 -41.35
N ASN A 322 0.85 0.36 -40.69
CA ASN A 322 0.79 0.97 -39.36
C ASN A 322 0.45 -0.04 -38.24
N ASN A 323 0.84 -1.31 -38.36
CA ASN A 323 0.87 -2.19 -37.20
C ASN A 323 2.20 -2.01 -36.46
N ILE A 324 2.14 -2.09 -35.13
CA ILE A 324 3.30 -1.94 -34.25
C ILE A 324 3.71 -3.29 -33.68
N TYR A 325 5.01 -3.58 -33.78
CA TYR A 325 5.65 -4.80 -33.32
C TYR A 325 6.39 -4.46 -32.04
N VAL A 326 6.20 -5.25 -30.98
CA VAL A 326 6.85 -5.03 -29.69
C VAL A 326 7.45 -6.33 -29.18
N SER A 327 8.76 -6.33 -28.93
CA SER A 327 9.47 -7.44 -28.31
C SER A 327 9.83 -7.10 -26.87
N SER A 328 9.60 -8.06 -25.96
CA SER A 328 9.84 -7.92 -24.53
C SER A 328 10.50 -9.16 -23.96
N SER A 329 11.69 -8.96 -23.38
CA SER A 329 12.41 -10.05 -22.71
C SER A 329 11.81 -10.43 -21.36
N GLY A 330 11.12 -9.51 -20.69
CA GLY A 330 10.46 -9.81 -19.42
C GLY A 330 9.21 -10.68 -19.61
N GLN A 331 8.50 -10.44 -20.71
CA GLN A 331 7.35 -11.25 -21.09
C GLN A 331 7.76 -12.54 -21.82
N GLY A 332 8.91 -12.51 -22.49
CA GLY A 332 9.30 -13.53 -23.43
C GLY A 332 8.40 -13.55 -24.68
N LEU A 333 7.98 -12.38 -25.15
CA LEU A 333 6.99 -12.25 -26.22
C LEU A 333 7.43 -11.28 -27.31
N LEU A 334 7.03 -11.59 -28.55
CA LEU A 334 6.96 -10.68 -29.69
C LEU A 334 5.49 -10.55 -30.07
N ARG A 335 4.95 -9.33 -30.02
CA ARG A 335 3.54 -9.07 -30.28
C ARG A 335 3.33 -8.00 -31.33
N ILE A 336 2.26 -8.19 -32.09
CA ILE A 336 1.90 -7.33 -33.20
C ILE A 336 0.52 -6.75 -32.90
N TYR A 337 0.43 -5.42 -32.89
CA TYR A 337 -0.80 -4.69 -32.64
C TYR A 337 -1.21 -3.89 -33.87
N SER A 338 -2.46 -4.04 -34.27
CA SER A 338 -3.08 -3.10 -35.19
C SER A 338 -3.73 -1.97 -34.40
N LEU A 339 -3.53 -0.71 -34.79
CA LEU A 339 -4.05 0.46 -34.05
C LEU A 339 -5.59 0.59 -34.06
N GLY A 340 -6.30 -0.31 -34.75
CA GLY A 340 -7.75 -0.26 -34.86
C GLY A 340 -8.22 0.94 -35.68
N ILE A 341 -7.39 1.43 -36.60
CA ILE A 341 -7.72 2.52 -37.54
C ILE A 341 -8.39 1.94 -38.78
N THR A 342 -9.41 2.63 -39.30
CA THR A 342 -10.03 2.26 -40.58
C THR A 342 -9.02 2.47 -41.70
N THR A 343 -8.73 1.40 -42.43
CA THR A 343 -7.67 1.36 -43.44
C THR A 343 -8.11 0.49 -44.62
N THR A 344 -7.72 0.89 -45.83
CA THR A 344 -7.73 0.03 -47.02
C THR A 344 -6.30 -0.16 -47.51
N CYS A 345 -5.81 -1.38 -47.45
CA CYS A 345 -4.49 -1.76 -47.96
C CYS A 345 -4.62 -2.30 -49.39
N VAL A 346 -3.89 -1.72 -50.33
CA VAL A 346 -3.79 -2.19 -51.72
C VAL A 346 -2.39 -2.70 -51.94
N THR A 347 -2.23 -4.01 -52.16
CA THR A 347 -0.97 -4.65 -52.57
C THR A 347 -1.07 -5.08 -54.03
N SER A 348 0.02 -4.93 -54.78
CA SER A 348 0.19 -5.56 -56.10
C SER A 348 1.63 -6.01 -56.28
N ASN A 349 1.86 -6.98 -57.16
CA ASN A 349 3.18 -7.40 -57.61
C ASN A 349 3.07 -7.99 -59.02
N ASP A 350 4.18 -8.05 -59.74
CA ASP A 350 4.25 -8.78 -60.99
C ASP A 350 4.63 -10.26 -60.77
N PHE A 351 4.61 -11.06 -61.84
CA PHE A 351 4.86 -12.50 -61.74
C PHE A 351 6.30 -12.84 -61.33
N THR A 352 7.26 -11.93 -61.52
CA THR A 352 8.66 -12.13 -61.11
C THR A 352 8.86 -11.90 -59.62
N GLY A 353 7.89 -11.25 -58.95
CA GLY A 353 7.95 -10.96 -57.52
C GLY A 353 8.84 -9.76 -57.18
N THR A 354 9.27 -8.98 -58.18
CA THR A 354 10.32 -7.94 -58.05
C THR A 354 9.83 -6.53 -58.41
N ASN A 355 8.54 -6.34 -58.68
CA ASN A 355 7.95 -5.02 -58.94
C ASN A 355 6.68 -4.83 -58.09
N GLY A 356 6.80 -5.05 -56.78
CA GLY A 356 5.67 -4.92 -55.87
C GLY A 356 5.34 -3.46 -55.51
N SER A 357 4.07 -3.21 -55.18
CA SER A 357 3.59 -1.91 -54.69
C SER A 357 2.65 -2.08 -53.50
N PHE A 358 2.61 -1.07 -52.63
CA PHE A 358 1.71 -1.01 -51.48
C PHE A 358 1.13 0.40 -51.32
N ALA A 359 -0.17 0.49 -51.10
CA ALA A 359 -0.86 1.74 -50.75
C ALA A 359 -1.77 1.54 -49.53
N LEU A 360 -1.64 2.44 -48.55
CA LEU A 360 -2.51 2.51 -47.38
C LEU A 360 -3.44 3.72 -47.49
N ILE A 361 -4.72 3.46 -47.76
CA ILE A 361 -5.76 4.46 -47.91
C ILE A 361 -6.49 4.61 -46.57
N LEU A 362 -6.61 5.83 -46.08
CA LEU A 362 -7.46 6.18 -44.92
C LEU A 362 -8.76 6.83 -45.40
N PRO A 363 -9.84 6.80 -44.60
CA PRO A 363 -10.98 7.66 -44.83
C PRO A 363 -10.57 9.14 -44.95
N PRO A 364 -11.18 9.90 -45.87
CA PRO A 364 -10.82 11.30 -46.12
C PRO A 364 -11.32 12.27 -45.03
N THR A 365 -12.23 11.82 -44.16
CA THR A 365 -12.85 12.63 -43.11
C THR A 365 -12.41 12.14 -41.73
N ALA A 366 -12.17 13.03 -40.78
CA ALA A 366 -11.92 12.75 -39.37
C ALA A 366 -13.02 13.34 -38.47
N ALA A 367 -13.44 12.58 -37.46
CA ALA A 367 -14.41 12.98 -36.45
C ALA A 367 -13.72 13.24 -35.11
N THR A 368 -13.94 14.40 -34.48
CA THR A 368 -13.38 14.75 -33.16
C THR A 368 -14.48 15.03 -32.14
N ILE A 369 -14.16 14.93 -30.85
CA ILE A 369 -15.09 15.23 -29.75
C ILE A 369 -14.40 16.06 -28.66
N VAL A 370 -15.06 17.14 -28.24
CA VAL A 370 -14.62 17.98 -27.12
C VAL A 370 -15.78 18.27 -26.17
N ALA A 371 -15.53 18.43 -24.88
CA ALA A 371 -16.53 18.91 -23.93
C ALA A 371 -16.50 20.45 -23.91
N THR A 372 -17.38 21.10 -24.66
CA THR A 372 -17.47 22.58 -24.70
C THR A 372 -18.14 23.16 -23.46
N THR A 373 -18.95 22.35 -22.77
CA THR A 373 -19.55 22.69 -21.48
C THR A 373 -19.35 21.49 -20.55
N PRO A 374 -18.22 21.42 -19.84
CA PRO A 374 -17.84 20.23 -19.07
C PRO A 374 -18.60 20.09 -17.74
N LEU A 375 -19.38 21.10 -17.33
CA LEU A 375 -20.16 21.11 -16.10
C LEU A 375 -21.65 21.14 -16.41
N ALA A 376 -22.34 20.06 -16.05
CA ALA A 376 -23.79 19.94 -16.05
C ALA A 376 -24.32 20.01 -14.61
N SER A 377 -25.60 20.33 -14.44
CA SER A 377 -26.25 20.31 -13.13
C SER A 377 -27.73 19.99 -13.23
N GLN A 378 -28.22 19.31 -12.21
CA GLN A 378 -29.65 19.04 -12.00
C GLN A 378 -30.41 20.32 -11.60
N ASN A 379 -29.69 21.36 -11.20
CA ASN A 379 -30.17 22.70 -10.88
C ASN A 379 -31.23 22.75 -9.78
N TYR A 380 -31.01 21.99 -8.71
CA TYR A 380 -31.71 22.17 -7.44
C TYR A 380 -31.31 23.49 -6.77
N VAL A 381 -32.27 24.14 -6.11
CA VAL A 381 -32.07 25.31 -5.24
C VAL A 381 -32.86 25.10 -3.95
N ASN A 382 -32.20 25.08 -2.79
CA ASN A 382 -32.84 25.16 -1.45
C ASN A 382 -34.15 24.36 -1.31
N ASN A 383 -34.12 23.03 -1.52
CA ASN A 383 -35.29 22.17 -1.31
C ASN A 383 -36.53 22.46 -2.15
N THR A 384 -36.43 23.35 -3.13
CA THR A 384 -37.48 23.50 -4.13
C THR A 384 -37.37 22.37 -5.14
N PRO A 385 -38.47 22.04 -5.86
CA PRO A 385 -38.39 21.15 -7.02
C PRO A 385 -37.26 21.61 -7.95
N PRO A 386 -36.55 20.67 -8.61
CA PRO A 386 -35.42 21.03 -9.45
C PRO A 386 -35.85 22.06 -10.49
N GLY A 387 -35.02 23.08 -10.67
CA GLY A 387 -35.19 24.05 -11.76
C GLY A 387 -34.98 23.39 -13.12
N ILE A 388 -34.89 24.20 -14.17
CA ILE A 388 -34.51 23.69 -15.49
C ILE A 388 -33.07 23.16 -15.40
N PRO A 389 -32.78 21.89 -15.73
CA PRO A 389 -31.44 21.34 -15.69
C PRO A 389 -30.48 22.14 -16.56
N ILE A 390 -29.22 22.27 -16.13
CA ILE A 390 -28.15 22.91 -16.89
C ILE A 390 -27.40 21.81 -17.64
N PRO A 391 -27.51 21.71 -18.97
CA PRO A 391 -26.87 20.63 -19.71
C PRO A 391 -25.36 20.83 -19.83
N GLY A 392 -24.61 19.73 -19.74
CA GLY A 392 -23.25 19.69 -20.27
C GLY A 392 -23.30 19.44 -21.78
N VAL A 393 -22.22 19.76 -22.50
CA VAL A 393 -22.21 19.68 -23.97
C VAL A 393 -20.94 19.02 -24.46
N PHE A 394 -21.12 17.93 -25.21
CA PHE A 394 -20.11 17.39 -26.11
C PHE A 394 -20.31 17.96 -27.50
N ARG A 395 -19.27 18.53 -28.10
CA ARG A 395 -19.28 18.91 -29.51
C ARG A 395 -18.57 17.84 -30.31
N ILE A 396 -19.31 17.17 -31.19
CA ILE A 396 -18.77 16.22 -32.17
C ILE A 396 -18.67 16.95 -33.51
N SER A 397 -17.50 16.92 -34.14
CA SER A 397 -17.24 17.62 -35.41
C SER A 397 -16.61 16.68 -36.42
N LEU A 398 -16.88 16.89 -37.71
CA LEU A 398 -16.10 16.35 -38.82
C LEU A 398 -15.13 17.42 -39.32
N ASP A 399 -14.06 17.05 -39.99
CA ASP A 399 -13.15 17.97 -40.70
C ASP A 399 -13.58 18.24 -42.16
N ALA A 400 -14.84 17.98 -42.49
CA ALA A 400 -15.42 18.17 -43.81
C ALA A 400 -16.63 19.12 -43.77
N ASN A 401 -16.75 19.95 -44.80
CA ASN A 401 -17.88 20.83 -45.05
C ASN A 401 -18.92 20.22 -46.01
N HIS A 402 -18.51 19.23 -46.82
CA HIS A 402 -19.35 18.49 -47.76
C HIS A 402 -19.25 16.98 -47.52
N LEU A 403 -20.37 16.26 -47.58
CA LEU A 403 -20.44 14.81 -47.44
C LEU A 403 -21.18 14.16 -48.62
N GLU A 404 -20.51 13.28 -49.36
CA GLU A 404 -21.09 12.56 -50.52
C GLU A 404 -22.23 11.59 -50.12
N ALA A 405 -22.21 11.12 -48.87
CA ALA A 405 -23.21 10.22 -48.29
C ALA A 405 -23.31 10.48 -46.78
N PRO A 406 -24.40 10.05 -46.11
CA PRO A 406 -24.53 10.22 -44.67
C PRO A 406 -23.37 9.54 -43.90
N VAL A 407 -22.83 10.23 -42.89
CA VAL A 407 -21.75 9.74 -42.03
C VAL A 407 -22.27 9.47 -40.63
N VAL A 408 -22.25 8.19 -40.22
CA VAL A 408 -22.66 7.75 -38.89
C VAL A 408 -21.45 7.71 -37.97
N VAL A 409 -21.28 8.71 -37.11
CA VAL A 409 -20.21 8.74 -36.09
C VAL A 409 -20.69 8.05 -34.82
N ALA A 410 -20.20 6.84 -34.57
CA ALA A 410 -20.52 6.07 -33.38
C ALA A 410 -19.65 6.47 -32.17
N PHE A 411 -20.18 6.33 -30.95
CA PHE A 411 -19.45 6.56 -29.72
C PHE A 411 -19.79 5.53 -28.64
N ALA A 412 -18.82 5.21 -27.79
CA ALA A 412 -18.98 4.47 -26.55
C ALA A 412 -19.15 5.44 -25.37
N ARG A 413 -19.84 4.97 -24.32
CA ARG A 413 -20.13 5.75 -23.11
C ARG A 413 -19.47 5.10 -21.90
N ALA A 414 -19.01 5.93 -20.96
CA ALA A 414 -18.50 5.53 -19.65
C ALA A 414 -18.86 6.60 -18.60
N GLY A 415 -18.43 6.40 -17.36
CA GLY A 415 -18.66 7.31 -16.24
C GLY A 415 -19.59 6.73 -15.18
N THR A 416 -19.79 7.48 -14.10
CA THR A 416 -20.63 7.06 -12.96
C THR A 416 -22.11 7.38 -13.14
N ALA A 417 -22.47 8.25 -14.07
CA ALA A 417 -23.87 8.58 -14.36
C ALA A 417 -24.52 7.52 -15.25
N VAL A 418 -25.75 7.14 -14.93
CA VAL A 418 -26.54 6.17 -15.70
C VAL A 418 -27.55 6.91 -16.58
N ILE A 419 -27.58 6.63 -17.87
CA ILE A 419 -28.56 7.24 -18.78
C ILE A 419 -29.99 6.85 -18.40
N THR A 420 -30.97 7.70 -18.69
CA THR A 420 -32.40 7.61 -18.28
C THR A 420 -32.65 7.74 -16.78
N ASN A 421 -31.71 7.30 -15.94
CA ASN A 421 -31.76 7.50 -14.50
C ASN A 421 -31.27 8.90 -14.13
N ASN A 422 -30.02 9.24 -14.46
CA ASN A 422 -29.33 10.47 -14.05
C ASN A 422 -29.25 11.55 -15.15
N TYR A 423 -29.31 11.16 -16.43
CA TYR A 423 -29.29 12.11 -17.54
C TYR A 423 -29.93 11.53 -18.80
N ASN A 424 -30.28 12.39 -19.77
CA ASN A 424 -30.68 12.04 -21.13
C ASN A 424 -29.86 12.85 -22.14
N PHE A 425 -29.80 12.38 -23.39
CA PHE A 425 -29.32 13.20 -24.51
C PHE A 425 -30.47 14.00 -25.15
N ASN A 426 -30.12 15.02 -25.92
CA ASN A 426 -31.02 15.71 -26.85
C ASN A 426 -31.31 14.85 -28.09
N TYR A 427 -32.00 13.73 -27.91
CA TYR A 427 -32.35 12.81 -29.01
C TYR A 427 -33.17 13.48 -30.11
N GLY A 428 -32.98 13.03 -31.34
CA GLY A 428 -33.73 13.49 -32.52
C GLY A 428 -32.85 14.22 -33.52
N THR A 429 -33.47 14.97 -34.42
CA THR A 429 -32.78 15.70 -35.49
C THR A 429 -32.55 17.15 -35.08
N ASP A 430 -31.31 17.63 -35.19
CA ASP A 430 -30.96 19.02 -34.94
C ASP A 430 -31.39 19.95 -36.12
N PRO A 431 -31.28 21.28 -35.98
CA PRO A 431 -31.66 22.22 -37.05
C PRO A 431 -30.87 22.07 -38.36
N ASN A 432 -29.70 21.41 -38.32
CA ASN A 432 -28.85 21.17 -39.49
C ASN A 432 -29.10 19.78 -40.12
N GLY A 433 -30.07 19.02 -39.61
CA GLY A 433 -30.41 17.69 -40.12
C GLY A 433 -29.60 16.54 -39.50
N VAL A 434 -28.76 16.81 -38.49
CA VAL A 434 -27.95 15.80 -37.81
C VAL A 434 -28.81 15.01 -36.82
N ILE A 435 -28.82 13.68 -36.92
CA ILE A 435 -29.61 12.82 -36.03
C ILE A 435 -28.75 12.40 -34.83
N ILE A 436 -29.20 12.71 -33.62
CA ILE A 436 -28.58 12.33 -32.34
C ILE A 436 -29.30 11.14 -31.74
N SER A 437 -28.56 10.07 -31.46
CA SER A 437 -29.08 8.82 -30.88
C SER A 437 -28.32 8.44 -29.60
N ASN A 438 -28.67 7.29 -29.03
CA ASN A 438 -28.08 6.76 -27.81
C ASN A 438 -26.58 6.39 -27.93
N SER A 439 -26.09 6.15 -29.16
CA SER A 439 -24.74 5.62 -29.41
C SER A 439 -24.05 6.19 -30.66
N ALA A 440 -24.69 7.13 -31.35
CA ALA A 440 -24.14 7.73 -32.57
C ALA A 440 -24.77 9.09 -32.89
N VAL A 441 -24.05 9.90 -33.67
CA VAL A 441 -24.58 11.04 -34.42
C VAL A 441 -24.51 10.75 -35.93
N ILE A 442 -25.55 11.08 -36.68
CA ILE A 442 -25.63 10.85 -38.12
C ILE A 442 -25.65 12.19 -38.83
N PHE A 443 -24.54 12.53 -39.49
CA PHE A 443 -24.45 13.70 -40.36
C PHE A 443 -25.07 13.35 -41.73
N PRO A 444 -25.99 14.16 -42.28
CA PRO A 444 -26.60 13.89 -43.58
C PRO A 444 -25.63 14.15 -44.73
N ALA A 445 -25.96 13.67 -45.93
CA ALA A 445 -25.22 14.03 -47.14
C ALA A 445 -25.47 15.50 -47.54
N GLY A 446 -24.50 16.10 -48.24
CA GLY A 446 -24.54 17.46 -48.74
C GLY A 446 -23.64 18.44 -47.96
N ASP A 447 -23.86 19.73 -48.23
CA ASP A 447 -23.13 20.83 -47.61
C ASP A 447 -23.70 21.16 -46.23
N MET A 448 -22.83 21.51 -45.28
CA MET A 448 -23.25 22.01 -43.97
C MET A 448 -24.06 23.31 -44.12
N PRO A 449 -25.31 23.36 -43.62
CA PRO A 449 -26.10 24.58 -43.64
C PRO A 449 -25.38 25.72 -42.89
N GLY A 450 -25.21 26.87 -43.54
CA GLY A 450 -24.54 28.05 -42.96
C GLY A 450 -23.02 28.10 -43.15
N GLY A 451 -22.41 27.05 -43.73
CA GLY A 451 -20.99 26.99 -44.06
C GLY A 451 -20.08 26.63 -42.88
N GLY A 452 -18.89 26.13 -43.19
CA GLY A 452 -17.94 25.56 -42.23
C GLY A 452 -18.01 24.04 -42.18
N ASN A 453 -17.34 23.44 -41.21
CA ASN A 453 -17.30 21.99 -41.05
C ASN A 453 -18.53 21.47 -40.29
N TRP A 454 -19.01 20.28 -40.66
CA TRP A 454 -20.09 19.60 -39.96
C TRP A 454 -19.79 19.46 -38.46
N SER A 455 -20.70 19.92 -37.60
CA SER A 455 -20.59 19.75 -36.16
C SER A 455 -21.95 19.75 -35.47
N VAL A 456 -22.05 19.07 -34.33
CA VAL A 456 -23.28 18.94 -33.53
C VAL A 456 -22.97 18.96 -32.03
N GLY A 457 -23.86 19.59 -31.26
CA GLY A 457 -23.84 19.54 -29.80
C GLY A 457 -24.69 18.40 -29.27
N VAL A 458 -24.07 17.40 -28.63
CA VAL A 458 -24.73 16.36 -27.85
C VAL A 458 -24.82 16.83 -26.41
N LEU A 459 -26.02 17.17 -25.96
CA LEU A 459 -26.30 17.70 -24.63
C LEU A 459 -26.44 16.55 -23.64
N VAL A 460 -25.69 16.58 -22.54
CA VAL A 460 -25.95 15.78 -21.35
C VAL A 460 -26.96 16.55 -20.50
N ILE A 461 -28.24 16.20 -20.57
CA ILE A 461 -29.34 16.86 -19.85
C ILE A 461 -29.60 16.07 -18.55
N PRO A 462 -29.18 16.55 -17.36
CA PRO A 462 -29.39 15.82 -16.12
C PRO A 462 -30.88 15.67 -15.79
N THR A 463 -31.22 14.58 -15.10
CA THR A 463 -32.54 14.41 -14.48
C THR A 463 -32.51 14.92 -13.04
N ALA A 464 -33.67 14.88 -12.38
CA ALA A 464 -33.81 15.18 -10.97
C ALA A 464 -33.07 14.17 -10.03
N THR A 465 -32.51 13.06 -10.52
CA THR A 465 -31.97 12.02 -9.62
C THR A 465 -30.45 11.85 -9.70
N PRO A 466 -29.77 11.61 -8.57
CA PRO A 466 -30.31 11.57 -7.20
C PRO A 466 -30.66 12.97 -6.66
N VAL A 467 -31.63 13.04 -5.74
CA VAL A 467 -32.02 14.31 -5.08
C VAL A 467 -30.87 14.86 -4.25
N SER A 468 -30.23 14.01 -3.44
CA SER A 468 -28.96 14.32 -2.77
C SER A 468 -28.00 13.16 -3.08
N GLY A 469 -26.84 13.48 -3.63
CA GLY A 469 -25.86 12.46 -4.02
C GLY A 469 -24.49 13.06 -4.32
N SER A 470 -23.58 12.23 -4.83
CA SER A 470 -22.27 12.66 -5.27
C SER A 470 -22.33 13.35 -6.63
N THR A 471 -21.26 14.05 -7.00
CA THR A 471 -21.00 14.43 -8.39
C THR A 471 -20.90 13.17 -9.26
N LEU A 472 -21.58 13.17 -10.41
CA LEU A 472 -21.54 12.07 -11.36
C LEU A 472 -20.72 12.45 -12.60
N THR A 473 -20.26 11.48 -13.38
CA THR A 473 -19.49 11.69 -14.61
C THR A 473 -20.13 11.00 -15.80
N VAL A 474 -20.07 11.64 -16.97
CA VAL A 474 -20.40 11.08 -18.28
C VAL A 474 -19.18 11.24 -19.16
N SER A 475 -18.73 10.18 -19.81
CA SER A 475 -17.64 10.23 -20.78
C SER A 475 -18.06 9.62 -22.10
N LEU A 476 -17.66 10.26 -23.19
CA LEU A 476 -17.86 9.76 -24.55
C LEU A 476 -16.51 9.49 -25.21
N ARG A 477 -16.41 8.39 -25.95
CA ARG A 477 -15.30 8.07 -26.83
C ARG A 477 -15.81 7.74 -28.23
N LEU A 478 -15.35 8.46 -29.24
CA LEU A 478 -15.66 8.17 -30.64
C LEU A 478 -15.05 6.82 -31.04
N LEU A 479 -15.82 6.04 -31.80
CA LEU A 479 -15.38 4.81 -32.45
C LEU A 479 -15.00 5.13 -33.89
N GLY A 480 -14.09 4.36 -34.49
CA GLY A 480 -13.79 4.49 -35.93
C GLY A 480 -14.93 3.97 -36.79
N GLY A 481 -15.08 4.52 -38.00
CA GLY A 481 -16.10 4.10 -38.95
C GLY A 481 -15.56 3.87 -40.36
N ALA A 482 -16.40 3.36 -41.25
CA ALA A 482 -15.98 3.01 -42.62
C ALA A 482 -15.56 4.24 -43.45
N ASN A 483 -16.23 5.37 -43.23
CA ASN A 483 -16.06 6.59 -44.02
C ASN A 483 -15.40 7.74 -43.24
N TYR A 484 -15.01 7.51 -41.98
CA TYR A 484 -14.32 8.52 -41.17
C TYR A 484 -13.29 7.88 -40.21
N LEU A 485 -12.28 8.67 -39.85
CA LEU A 485 -11.31 8.38 -38.80
C LEU A 485 -11.81 8.94 -37.47
N ALA A 486 -11.66 8.23 -36.36
CA ALA A 486 -11.73 8.86 -35.04
C ALA A 486 -10.48 9.75 -34.88
N GLY A 487 -10.66 11.07 -35.03
CA GLY A 487 -9.63 12.08 -34.92
C GLY A 487 -9.32 12.45 -33.46
N ALA A 488 -8.30 13.28 -33.28
CA ALA A 488 -7.84 13.76 -31.99
C ALA A 488 -8.43 15.15 -31.67
N PRO A 489 -9.02 15.36 -30.48
CA PRO A 489 -9.31 14.39 -29.42
C PRO A 489 -10.49 13.45 -29.76
N ALA A 490 -10.36 12.17 -29.40
CA ALA A 490 -11.36 11.13 -29.64
C ALA A 490 -12.24 10.83 -28.42
N SER A 491 -12.00 11.47 -27.27
CA SER A 491 -12.79 11.29 -26.06
C SER A 491 -12.89 12.57 -25.23
N ALA A 492 -13.99 12.71 -24.50
CA ALA A 492 -14.24 13.84 -23.60
C ALA A 492 -15.10 13.41 -22.40
N ALA A 493 -15.08 14.20 -21.33
CA ALA A 493 -15.89 13.99 -20.13
C ALA A 493 -16.67 15.25 -19.72
N VAL A 494 -17.86 15.02 -19.12
CA VAL A 494 -18.74 16.02 -18.51
C VAL A 494 -19.06 15.55 -17.09
N SER A 495 -18.98 16.46 -16.12
CA SER A 495 -19.36 16.22 -14.73
C SER A 495 -20.77 16.76 -14.47
N ILE A 496 -21.63 15.97 -13.84
CA ILE A 496 -22.94 16.38 -13.36
C ILE A 496 -22.81 16.73 -11.87
N GLN A 497 -22.82 18.02 -11.56
CA GLN A 497 -22.82 18.52 -10.18
C GLN A 497 -24.19 18.29 -9.53
N ASN A 498 -24.17 17.64 -8.36
CA ASN A 498 -25.37 17.53 -7.54
C ASN A 498 -25.53 18.82 -6.74
N THR A 499 -26.54 19.62 -7.05
CA THR A 499 -26.87 20.86 -6.31
C THR A 499 -28.05 20.65 -5.35
N GLY A 500 -28.35 19.39 -5.04
CA GLY A 500 -29.46 18.99 -4.19
C GLY A 500 -29.33 19.43 -2.73
N PRO A 501 -30.39 19.23 -1.94
CA PRO A 501 -30.38 19.45 -0.49
C PRO A 501 -29.17 18.78 0.18
N GLN A 502 -28.62 19.41 1.22
CA GLN A 502 -27.60 18.79 2.05
C GLN A 502 -28.18 17.55 2.72
N LEU A 503 -27.58 16.38 2.53
CA LEU A 503 -27.92 15.16 3.25
C LEU A 503 -26.72 14.70 4.08
N LEU A 504 -26.91 14.61 5.40
CA LEU A 504 -25.89 14.19 6.34
C LEU A 504 -26.19 12.80 6.91
N ALA A 505 -25.14 11.99 7.06
CA ALA A 505 -25.20 10.70 7.73
C ALA A 505 -24.03 10.55 8.71
N VAL A 506 -24.30 10.03 9.90
CA VAL A 506 -23.25 9.63 10.86
C VAL A 506 -22.83 8.19 10.62
N SER A 507 -21.56 7.91 10.87
CA SER A 507 -20.98 6.57 10.86
C SER A 507 -19.84 6.49 11.87
N ALA A 508 -19.45 5.27 12.27
CA ALA A 508 -18.25 5.08 13.08
C ALA A 508 -17.00 5.54 12.32
N ALA A 509 -16.06 6.16 13.03
CA ALA A 509 -14.73 6.36 12.46
C ALA A 509 -14.03 5.01 12.29
N ALA A 510 -13.13 4.91 11.31
CA ALA A 510 -12.39 3.67 11.05
C ALA A 510 -11.51 3.24 12.24
N SER A 511 -11.08 4.19 13.08
CA SER A 511 -10.37 3.94 14.33
C SER A 511 -10.78 4.93 15.42
N GLY A 512 -10.50 4.60 16.68
CA GLY A 512 -10.67 5.51 17.81
C GLY A 512 -12.11 5.72 18.25
N THR A 513 -12.98 4.73 18.12
CA THR A 513 -14.37 4.77 18.60
C THR A 513 -14.50 4.52 20.12
N THR A 514 -13.38 4.44 20.82
CA THR A 514 -13.28 4.22 22.26
C THR A 514 -12.59 5.40 22.94
N MET A 515 -12.98 5.74 24.17
CA MET A 515 -12.21 6.63 25.05
C MET A 515 -12.06 6.00 26.44
N TYR A 516 -11.01 6.34 27.17
CA TYR A 516 -10.71 5.76 28.47
C TYR A 516 -10.80 6.80 29.59
N ARG A 517 -11.62 6.53 30.63
CA ARG A 517 -11.80 7.42 31.78
C ARG A 517 -10.52 7.75 32.54
N GLY A 518 -9.52 6.86 32.48
CA GLY A 518 -8.26 7.05 33.19
C GLY A 518 -7.31 8.05 32.51
N VAL A 519 -7.63 8.51 31.30
CA VAL A 519 -6.83 9.49 30.56
C VAL A 519 -7.61 10.78 30.39
N THR A 520 -7.09 11.85 30.99
CA THR A 520 -7.68 13.19 30.87
C THR A 520 -7.68 13.66 29.42
N ASN A 521 -8.81 14.24 29.00
CA ASN A 521 -9.08 14.74 27.66
C ASN A 521 -9.05 13.70 26.52
N ASP A 522 -9.16 12.41 26.85
CA ASP A 522 -9.37 11.40 25.82
C ASP A 522 -10.73 11.59 25.11
N TYR A 523 -10.89 11.00 23.93
CA TYR A 523 -12.10 11.14 23.11
C TYR A 523 -12.35 9.94 22.22
N ALA A 524 -13.61 9.78 21.78
CA ALA A 524 -14.02 8.81 20.79
C ALA A 524 -14.48 9.51 19.50
N LYS A 525 -14.09 8.96 18.35
CA LYS A 525 -14.29 9.53 17.01
C LYS A 525 -15.49 8.93 16.29
N PHE A 526 -16.16 9.78 15.52
CA PHE A 526 -17.15 9.38 14.51
C PHE A 526 -17.01 10.27 13.26
N VAL A 527 -17.68 9.91 12.17
CA VAL A 527 -17.61 10.63 10.90
C VAL A 527 -19.00 11.06 10.44
N ILE A 528 -19.10 12.30 9.98
CA ILE A 528 -20.27 12.80 9.25
C ILE A 528 -19.93 12.79 7.77
N THR A 529 -20.72 12.10 6.96
CA THR A 529 -20.65 12.14 5.49
C THR A 529 -21.73 13.06 4.96
N ARG A 530 -21.38 13.88 3.96
CA ARG A 530 -22.28 14.82 3.29
C ARG A 530 -22.48 14.46 1.83
N LEU A 531 -23.74 14.53 1.39
CA LEU A 531 -24.18 14.43 -0.01
C LEU A 531 -25.01 15.66 -0.38
N GLY A 532 -25.18 15.90 -1.69
CA GLY A 532 -25.86 17.09 -2.20
C GLY A 532 -24.88 18.20 -2.58
N ASP A 533 -25.30 19.45 -2.45
CA ASP A 533 -24.49 20.61 -2.85
C ASP A 533 -23.23 20.79 -1.99
N THR A 534 -22.06 20.50 -2.56
CA THR A 534 -20.80 20.57 -1.83
C THR A 534 -20.38 22.00 -1.44
N ASN A 535 -21.04 23.05 -1.91
CA ASN A 535 -20.70 24.44 -1.55
C ASN A 535 -21.50 24.99 -0.36
N GLY A 536 -22.39 24.17 0.21
CA GLY A 536 -23.24 24.53 1.34
C GLY A 536 -24.68 24.83 0.92
N PRO A 537 -25.59 25.14 1.86
CA PRO A 537 -27.00 25.32 1.53
C PRO A 537 -27.27 26.52 0.61
N GLY A 538 -28.13 26.36 -0.39
CA GLY A 538 -28.72 27.47 -1.14
C GLY A 538 -27.94 28.00 -2.33
N ASN A 539 -27.03 27.21 -2.88
CA ASN A 539 -26.48 27.51 -4.18
C ASN A 539 -27.37 26.97 -5.31
N SER A 540 -27.10 27.48 -6.50
CA SER A 540 -27.57 26.96 -7.77
C SER A 540 -26.36 26.88 -8.71
N ALA A 541 -26.40 26.07 -9.76
CA ALA A 541 -25.24 25.93 -10.65
C ALA A 541 -24.86 27.20 -11.43
N GLY A 542 -25.75 28.19 -11.52
CA GLY A 542 -25.46 29.51 -12.10
C GLY A 542 -25.09 30.60 -11.08
N ASN A 543 -25.26 30.34 -9.78
CA ASN A 543 -24.99 31.30 -8.71
C ASN A 543 -24.55 30.54 -7.44
N VAL A 544 -23.24 30.40 -7.30
CA VAL A 544 -22.59 29.71 -6.18
C VAL A 544 -21.99 30.75 -5.24
N THR A 545 -22.53 30.84 -4.02
CA THR A 545 -21.96 31.60 -2.91
C THR A 545 -21.61 30.61 -1.80
N PRO A 546 -20.37 30.07 -1.78
CA PRO A 546 -19.96 29.08 -0.80
C PRO A 546 -20.20 29.58 0.63
N LYS A 547 -20.88 28.79 1.46
CA LYS A 547 -21.17 29.18 2.84
C LYS A 547 -21.14 27.99 3.82
N PRO A 548 -20.55 28.15 5.02
CA PRO A 548 -20.60 27.14 6.07
C PRO A 548 -21.95 27.12 6.78
N PHE A 549 -22.28 26.01 7.43
CA PHE A 549 -23.47 25.89 8.29
C PHE A 549 -23.19 24.99 9.51
N THR A 550 -23.75 25.32 10.67
CA THR A 550 -23.49 24.65 11.95
C THR A 550 -24.65 23.76 12.35
N ILE A 551 -24.39 22.47 12.56
CA ILE A 551 -25.37 21.50 13.03
C ILE A 551 -25.28 21.32 14.56
N THR A 552 -26.42 21.35 15.23
CA THR A 552 -26.55 21.21 16.69
C THR A 552 -27.58 20.14 17.10
N ASN A 553 -28.29 19.56 16.14
CA ASN A 553 -29.39 18.62 16.38
C ASN A 553 -28.89 17.19 16.55
N PHE A 554 -28.28 16.90 17.70
CA PHE A 554 -27.84 15.55 18.07
C PHE A 554 -28.75 14.95 19.14
N THR A 555 -28.98 13.64 19.03
CA THR A 555 -29.56 12.80 20.07
C THR A 555 -28.45 11.90 20.61
N TYR A 556 -28.29 11.89 21.94
CA TYR A 556 -27.36 11.00 22.64
C TYR A 556 -28.18 9.90 23.33
N LEU A 557 -27.97 8.66 22.91
CA LEU A 557 -28.55 7.45 23.51
C LEU A 557 -27.43 6.61 24.14
N GLY A 558 -27.78 5.45 24.69
CA GLY A 558 -26.84 4.54 25.33
C GLY A 558 -26.94 4.59 26.85
N THR A 559 -25.91 4.08 27.53
CA THR A 559 -25.88 3.95 29.00
C THR A 559 -25.07 5.05 29.69
N ALA A 560 -24.27 5.81 28.94
CA ALA A 560 -23.51 6.94 29.48
C ALA A 560 -24.42 8.14 29.75
N VAL A 561 -24.16 8.86 30.84
CA VAL A 561 -24.93 9.99 31.34
C VAL A 561 -24.08 11.26 31.28
N PHE A 562 -24.49 12.23 30.46
CA PHE A 562 -23.89 13.56 30.45
C PHE A 562 -24.42 14.43 31.61
N PRO A 563 -23.58 15.19 32.35
CA PRO A 563 -22.12 15.29 32.25
C PRO A 563 -21.36 14.37 33.23
N ALA A 564 -22.01 13.37 33.81
CA ALA A 564 -21.43 12.53 34.85
C ALA A 564 -20.34 11.58 34.33
N ASP A 565 -20.48 11.12 33.09
CA ASP A 565 -19.59 10.17 32.43
C ASP A 565 -18.63 10.85 31.44
N TYR A 566 -19.08 11.90 30.75
CA TYR A 566 -18.27 12.66 29.81
C TYR A 566 -18.75 14.12 29.76
N THR A 567 -17.84 15.06 29.48
CA THR A 567 -18.15 16.50 29.53
C THR A 567 -18.11 17.20 28.18
N ALA A 568 -17.62 16.55 27.12
CA ALA A 568 -17.55 17.12 25.77
C ALA A 568 -18.48 16.37 24.80
N GLN A 569 -19.55 17.02 24.33
CA GLN A 569 -20.48 16.49 23.34
C GLN A 569 -19.94 16.64 21.90
N ALA A 570 -20.72 16.21 20.91
CA ALA A 570 -20.35 16.19 19.50
C ALA A 570 -19.78 17.53 19.02
N GLN A 571 -18.54 17.49 18.53
CA GLN A 571 -17.82 18.63 17.98
C GLN A 571 -16.86 18.17 16.88
N ARG A 572 -16.35 19.12 16.08
CA ARG A 572 -15.26 18.83 15.13
C ARG A 572 -14.00 18.49 15.90
N ILE A 573 -13.22 17.54 15.38
CA ILE A 573 -11.86 17.31 15.88
C ILE A 573 -10.91 18.47 15.54
N ASP A 574 -11.25 19.21 14.47
CA ASP A 574 -10.57 20.40 13.96
C ASP A 574 -11.50 21.63 14.03
N PRO A 575 -11.66 22.27 15.20
CA PRO A 575 -12.67 23.32 15.39
C PRO A 575 -12.60 24.49 14.39
N ALA A 576 -11.40 24.83 13.90
CA ALA A 576 -11.18 25.88 12.91
C ALA A 576 -11.44 25.43 11.45
N GLY A 577 -11.55 24.12 11.19
CA GLY A 577 -11.69 23.57 9.85
C GLY A 577 -10.46 23.67 8.96
N ASP A 578 -9.29 23.93 9.56
CA ASP A 578 -7.97 23.97 8.92
C ASP A 578 -7.29 22.59 8.91
N GLY A 579 -7.98 21.57 9.41
CA GLY A 579 -7.47 20.22 9.56
C GLY A 579 -6.60 20.01 10.79
N VAL A 580 -6.33 21.02 11.62
CA VAL A 580 -5.50 20.89 12.84
C VAL A 580 -6.31 20.32 13.99
N ILE A 581 -5.82 19.23 14.58
CA ILE A 581 -6.50 18.53 15.68
C ILE A 581 -6.35 19.31 16.99
N HIS A 582 -7.43 19.39 17.76
CA HIS A 582 -7.45 20.01 19.09
C HIS A 582 -8.01 19.05 20.15
N LEU A 583 -7.69 19.32 21.42
CA LEU A 583 -8.33 18.65 22.56
C LEU A 583 -9.85 18.94 22.56
N PRO A 584 -10.69 17.98 22.98
CA PRO A 584 -12.12 18.22 23.12
C PRO A 584 -12.40 19.33 24.14
N THR A 585 -13.37 20.19 23.83
CA THR A 585 -13.84 21.23 24.75
C THR A 585 -15.17 20.81 25.39
N ASP A 586 -15.33 21.10 26.68
CA ASP A 586 -16.56 20.80 27.42
C ASP A 586 -17.79 21.52 26.83
N GLY A 587 -18.95 20.89 26.95
CA GLY A 587 -20.22 21.39 26.43
C GLY A 587 -20.56 20.86 25.04
N ALA A 588 -21.41 21.60 24.31
CA ALA A 588 -21.99 21.19 23.03
C ALA A 588 -21.89 22.31 21.98
N PRO A 589 -20.68 22.59 21.45
CA PRO A 589 -20.47 23.71 20.53
C PRO A 589 -21.15 23.51 19.15
N GLY A 590 -21.58 22.29 18.83
CA GLY A 590 -22.08 21.92 17.51
C GLY A 590 -20.93 21.66 16.53
N ILE A 591 -21.28 21.35 15.28
CA ILE A 591 -20.32 20.99 14.23
C ILE A 591 -20.52 21.93 13.04
N VAL A 592 -19.48 22.69 12.68
CA VAL A 592 -19.47 23.51 11.47
C VAL A 592 -19.15 22.62 10.26
N ILE A 593 -19.97 22.66 9.23
CA ILE A 593 -19.68 22.02 7.94
C ILE A 593 -19.26 23.13 6.96
N ASN A 594 -18.01 23.10 6.51
CA ASN A 594 -17.48 24.10 5.58
C ASN A 594 -17.81 23.75 4.12
N PRO A 595 -17.82 24.73 3.20
CA PRO A 595 -17.85 24.46 1.78
C PRO A 595 -16.70 23.52 1.38
N GLY A 596 -17.00 22.53 0.54
CA GLY A 596 -16.07 21.48 0.13
C GLY A 596 -16.01 20.27 1.06
N ASP A 597 -16.39 20.37 2.34
CA ASP A 597 -16.31 19.25 3.29
C ASP A 597 -17.21 18.09 2.83
N LEU A 598 -16.65 16.98 2.34
CA LEU A 598 -17.43 15.78 2.02
C LEU A 598 -17.60 14.86 3.22
N THR A 599 -16.59 14.87 4.09
CA THR A 599 -16.54 14.13 5.34
C THR A 599 -15.95 15.02 6.43
N VAL A 600 -16.56 14.99 7.62
CA VAL A 600 -16.04 15.70 8.79
C VAL A 600 -15.78 14.69 9.89
N THR A 601 -14.56 14.69 10.43
CA THR A 601 -14.21 13.87 11.60
C THR A 601 -14.63 14.60 12.85
N CYS A 602 -15.37 13.90 13.69
CA CYS A 602 -16.01 14.47 14.87
C CYS A 602 -15.65 13.66 16.11
N VAL A 603 -15.76 14.30 17.27
CA VAL A 603 -15.43 13.69 18.57
C VAL A 603 -16.53 13.90 19.59
N VAL A 604 -16.62 12.95 20.52
CA VAL A 604 -17.22 13.09 21.86
C VAL A 604 -16.12 12.71 22.84
N GLY A 605 -15.93 13.45 23.93
CA GLY A 605 -14.73 13.27 24.73
C GLY A 605 -14.80 13.81 26.14
N ASN A 606 -13.61 14.00 26.71
CA ASN A 606 -13.40 14.38 28.10
C ASN A 606 -14.15 13.43 29.06
N PRO A 607 -13.77 12.14 29.10
CA PRO A 607 -14.39 11.19 30.01
C PRO A 607 -14.08 11.55 31.46
N VAL A 608 -15.00 11.24 32.37
CA VAL A 608 -14.93 11.60 33.79
C VAL A 608 -14.34 10.43 34.59
N PHE A 609 -13.25 10.71 35.29
CA PHE A 609 -12.53 9.71 36.09
C PHE A 609 -13.36 9.21 37.29
N HIS A 610 -13.46 7.89 37.48
CA HIS A 610 -14.00 7.31 38.70
C HIS A 610 -12.99 7.33 39.84
N ALA A 611 -13.29 8.07 40.91
CA ALA A 611 -12.42 8.17 42.08
C ALA A 611 -12.31 6.87 42.90
N ASN A 612 -13.38 6.05 42.94
CA ASN A 612 -13.36 4.76 43.64
C ASN A 612 -12.98 3.62 42.68
N LEU A 613 -11.69 3.30 42.63
CA LEU A 613 -11.16 2.26 41.74
C LEU A 613 -11.61 0.84 42.11
N ASN A 614 -12.08 0.61 43.34
CA ASN A 614 -12.56 -0.70 43.79
C ASN A 614 -14.00 -1.01 43.32
N ALA A 615 -14.70 -0.05 42.70
CA ALA A 615 -15.98 -0.32 42.08
C ALA A 615 -15.81 -1.32 40.93
N ARG A 616 -16.86 -2.11 40.67
CA ARG A 616 -16.84 -3.08 39.57
C ARG A 616 -16.71 -2.33 38.22
N PRO A 617 -15.82 -2.77 37.31
CA PRO A 617 -15.70 -2.17 35.98
C PRO A 617 -17.01 -2.21 35.20
N THR A 618 -17.47 -1.06 34.73
CA THR A 618 -18.65 -0.92 33.87
C THR A 618 -18.38 0.04 32.73
N ASN A 619 -17.95 -0.49 31.58
CA ASN A 619 -17.90 0.29 30.35
C ASN A 619 -19.31 0.79 30.01
N VAL A 620 -19.40 2.03 29.53
CA VAL A 620 -20.66 2.63 29.09
C VAL A 620 -20.59 2.96 27.61
N THR A 621 -21.75 3.09 26.97
CA THR A 621 -21.85 3.40 25.54
C THR A 621 -22.49 4.75 25.32
N ILE A 622 -22.00 5.50 24.34
CA ILE A 622 -22.59 6.74 23.85
C ILE A 622 -23.01 6.51 22.40
N THR A 623 -24.31 6.48 22.13
CA THR A 623 -24.83 6.36 20.77
C THR A 623 -25.19 7.74 20.24
N VAL A 624 -24.43 8.20 19.25
CA VAL A 624 -24.62 9.50 18.59
C VAL A 624 -25.50 9.30 17.37
N ALA A 625 -26.62 10.03 17.32
CA ALA A 625 -27.53 10.08 16.19
C ALA A 625 -27.91 11.53 15.89
N PHE A 626 -28.36 11.81 14.68
CA PHE A 626 -29.03 13.07 14.41
C PHE A 626 -30.46 13.04 14.96
N THR A 627 -30.91 14.14 15.57
CA THR A 627 -32.30 14.30 15.99
C THR A 627 -33.18 14.48 14.77
N ASN A 628 -33.83 13.42 14.28
CA ASN A 628 -34.69 13.50 13.09
C ASN A 628 -36.14 13.85 13.47
N ALA A 629 -36.67 14.96 12.96
CA ALA A 629 -38.01 15.46 13.29
C ALA A 629 -39.16 14.81 12.49
N ASN A 630 -38.92 13.89 11.53
CA ASN A 630 -39.99 13.25 10.77
C ASN A 630 -39.63 11.84 10.25
N ILE A 631 -40.40 10.83 10.68
CA ILE A 631 -40.25 9.40 10.30
C ILE A 631 -41.05 9.02 9.04
N ALA A 632 -41.80 9.93 8.42
CA ALA A 632 -42.62 9.60 7.25
C ALA A 632 -42.06 10.16 5.93
N THR A 633 -41.34 9.32 5.18
CA THR A 633 -41.02 9.39 3.72
C THR A 633 -40.32 10.66 3.17
N PRO A 634 -39.08 10.58 2.66
CA PRO A 634 -38.41 11.70 2.02
C PRO A 634 -38.89 11.77 0.56
N VAL A 635 -39.84 12.65 0.25
CA VAL A 635 -40.14 12.94 -1.16
C VAL A 635 -39.47 14.23 -1.59
N PHE A 636 -39.59 15.34 -0.86
CA PHE A 636 -38.73 16.52 -1.03
C PHE A 636 -38.81 17.31 0.28
N GLY A 637 -37.72 17.42 1.05
CA GLY A 637 -37.81 18.19 2.29
C GLY A 637 -36.64 18.05 3.25
N THR A 638 -36.36 19.16 3.91
CA THR A 638 -35.50 19.27 5.07
C THR A 638 -36.26 18.77 6.28
N ASN A 639 -35.59 17.99 7.11
CA ASN A 639 -36.11 17.64 8.42
C ASN A 639 -35.52 18.52 9.53
N LEU A 640 -34.51 19.35 9.23
CA LEU A 640 -33.79 20.15 10.23
C LEU A 640 -33.32 21.51 9.70
N THR A 641 -32.98 22.37 10.65
CA THR A 641 -32.45 23.73 10.43
C THR A 641 -31.17 23.91 11.24
N SER A 642 -30.12 24.42 10.60
CA SER A 642 -28.83 24.73 11.23
C SER A 642 -28.95 25.92 12.18
N LEU A 643 -27.89 26.18 12.96
CA LEU A 643 -27.84 27.35 13.86
C LEU A 643 -28.06 28.68 13.10
N GLN A 644 -27.61 28.77 11.85
CA GLN A 644 -27.76 29.95 11.00
C GLN A 644 -29.14 30.06 10.34
N GLY A 645 -30.04 29.09 10.53
CA GLY A 645 -31.35 29.07 9.88
C GLY A 645 -31.36 28.34 8.53
N ASP A 646 -30.24 27.79 8.08
CA ASP A 646 -30.16 27.07 6.82
C ASP A 646 -30.68 25.65 6.93
N ALA A 647 -31.45 25.22 5.94
CA ALA A 647 -32.11 23.95 5.95
C ALA A 647 -31.16 22.82 5.47
N TYR A 648 -31.09 21.71 6.22
CA TYR A 648 -30.46 20.46 5.79
C TYR A 648 -31.33 19.21 6.10
N SER A 649 -30.93 18.08 5.55
CA SER A 649 -31.54 16.77 5.81
C SER A 649 -30.55 15.83 6.50
N VAL A 650 -31.07 14.99 7.39
CA VAL A 650 -30.30 13.91 8.04
C VAL A 650 -30.93 12.55 7.78
N THR A 651 -30.09 11.52 7.72
CA THR A 651 -30.53 10.12 7.78
C THR A 651 -30.90 9.72 9.22
N THR A 652 -31.49 8.53 9.40
CA THR A 652 -31.69 7.91 10.72
C THR A 652 -30.49 7.09 11.19
N ALA A 653 -29.33 7.25 10.54
CA ALA A 653 -28.11 6.55 10.95
C ALA A 653 -27.69 6.98 12.36
N ALA A 654 -27.14 6.03 13.11
CA ALA A 654 -26.58 6.23 14.44
C ALA A 654 -25.27 5.45 14.54
N THR A 655 -24.38 5.89 15.41
CA THR A 655 -23.12 5.20 15.69
C THR A 655 -22.87 5.12 17.20
N THR A 656 -22.34 3.99 17.66
CA THR A 656 -22.09 3.72 19.07
C THR A 656 -20.60 3.83 19.37
N LEU A 657 -20.27 4.74 20.29
CA LEU A 657 -18.96 4.94 20.88
C LEU A 657 -18.91 4.24 22.24
N THR A 658 -17.73 3.82 22.65
CA THR A 658 -17.54 3.14 23.95
C THR A 658 -16.65 3.94 24.85
N GLU A 659 -17.08 4.11 26.08
CA GLU A 659 -16.27 4.67 27.15
C GLU A 659 -15.82 3.55 28.06
N ILE A 660 -14.51 3.35 28.12
CA ILE A 660 -13.85 2.30 28.87
C ILE A 660 -13.61 2.79 30.29
N ASP A 661 -14.10 2.02 31.26
CA ASP A 661 -14.03 2.36 32.67
C ASP A 661 -12.60 2.21 33.21
N ASN A 662 -12.20 3.11 34.09
CA ASN A 662 -10.92 3.11 34.78
C ASN A 662 -10.93 2.31 36.10
N THR A 663 -12.10 1.88 36.56
CA THR A 663 -12.19 1.05 37.77
C THR A 663 -11.67 -0.36 37.51
N VAL A 664 -11.27 -1.06 38.58
CA VAL A 664 -10.65 -2.38 38.50
C VAL A 664 -11.41 -3.47 39.25
N GLY A 665 -12.33 -3.08 40.14
CA GLY A 665 -13.05 -3.98 41.05
C GLY A 665 -12.23 -4.33 42.28
N PRO A 666 -12.82 -5.10 43.21
CA PRO A 666 -12.06 -5.68 44.33
C PRO A 666 -10.98 -6.62 43.79
N GLU A 667 -9.75 -6.45 44.29
CA GLU A 667 -8.61 -7.29 43.91
C GLU A 667 -8.14 -8.12 45.10
N VAL A 668 -7.79 -9.37 44.85
CA VAL A 668 -7.06 -10.21 45.79
C VAL A 668 -5.57 -10.02 45.51
N VAL A 669 -4.92 -9.16 46.30
CA VAL A 669 -3.51 -8.81 46.13
C VAL A 669 -2.63 -9.90 46.74
N LEU A 670 -1.85 -10.58 45.92
CA LEU A 670 -0.87 -11.59 46.34
C LEU A 670 0.42 -10.93 46.84
N TRP A 671 0.82 -9.85 46.18
CA TRP A 671 2.00 -9.06 46.53
C TRP A 671 1.90 -7.66 45.93
N SER A 672 2.45 -6.66 46.60
CA SER A 672 2.51 -5.30 46.06
C SER A 672 3.71 -4.52 46.59
N ASN A 673 4.12 -3.51 45.81
CA ASN A 673 5.08 -2.49 46.20
C ASN A 673 4.68 -1.17 45.52
N SER A 674 4.59 -0.07 46.25
CA SER A 674 4.21 1.23 45.67
C SER A 674 5.32 1.86 44.82
N LEU A 675 6.57 1.44 45.02
CA LEU A 675 7.82 1.96 44.43
C LEU A 675 8.16 3.40 44.85
N THR A 676 7.58 3.84 45.97
CA THR A 676 7.65 5.23 46.45
C THR A 676 8.80 5.47 47.44
N ASN A 677 9.36 4.40 48.04
CA ASN A 677 10.39 4.49 49.07
C ASN A 677 11.76 4.04 48.53
N ALA A 678 12.78 4.87 48.70
CA ALA A 678 14.15 4.55 48.30
C ALA A 678 14.72 3.31 49.01
N ALA A 679 14.27 3.06 50.25
CA ALA A 679 14.68 1.88 51.02
C ALA A 679 14.18 0.55 50.41
N ASP A 680 13.20 0.59 49.50
CA ASP A 680 12.69 -0.63 48.86
C ASP A 680 13.73 -1.27 47.94
N SER A 681 14.65 -0.48 47.38
CA SER A 681 15.66 -0.91 46.42
C SER A 681 16.42 -2.18 46.84
N VAL A 682 16.76 -2.31 48.13
CA VAL A 682 17.50 -3.48 48.65
C VAL A 682 16.68 -4.76 48.67
N ASN A 683 15.37 -4.70 48.45
CA ASN A 683 14.50 -5.87 48.28
C ASN A 683 14.42 -6.32 46.82
N TRP A 684 15.19 -5.71 45.91
CA TRP A 684 15.20 -6.01 44.49
C TRP A 684 16.58 -6.44 44.03
N THR A 685 16.60 -7.29 43.01
CA THR A 685 17.81 -7.62 42.23
C THR A 685 17.78 -6.77 40.97
N LEU A 686 18.85 -6.01 40.71
CA LEU A 686 19.04 -5.29 39.44
C LEU A 686 19.96 -6.09 38.53
N THR A 687 19.62 -6.16 37.26
CA THR A 687 20.49 -6.74 36.23
C THR A 687 20.72 -5.75 35.11
N PHE A 688 21.95 -5.66 34.60
CA PHE A 688 22.31 -4.79 33.48
C PHE A 688 23.19 -5.54 32.48
N ALA A 689 22.88 -5.38 31.20
CA ALA A 689 23.67 -5.91 30.11
C ALA A 689 23.77 -4.87 29.00
N ALA A 690 24.95 -4.81 28.38
CA ALA A 690 25.20 -3.92 27.26
C ALA A 690 26.23 -4.54 26.31
N THR A 691 26.17 -4.11 25.06
CA THR A 691 27.06 -4.60 24.00
C THR A 691 28.52 -4.19 24.17
N ASN A 692 28.79 -3.14 24.94
CA ASN A 692 30.15 -2.70 25.30
C ASN A 692 30.87 -3.63 26.30
N PHE A 693 30.18 -4.64 26.87
CA PHE A 693 30.81 -5.67 27.72
C PHE A 693 31.66 -6.68 26.93
N GLY A 694 31.46 -6.74 25.61
CA GLY A 694 32.17 -7.64 24.71
C GLY A 694 31.57 -9.05 24.64
N PRO A 695 32.12 -9.90 23.74
CA PRO A 695 31.59 -11.23 23.44
C PRO A 695 31.45 -12.16 24.65
N GLY A 696 30.25 -12.72 24.84
CA GLY A 696 30.00 -13.76 25.84
C GLY A 696 30.02 -13.28 27.29
N ALA A 697 30.05 -11.97 27.52
CA ALA A 697 29.96 -11.40 28.86
C ALA A 697 28.57 -11.67 29.46
N LEU A 698 28.54 -12.17 30.69
CA LEU A 698 27.31 -12.30 31.46
C LEU A 698 26.84 -10.90 31.92
N PRO A 699 25.53 -10.69 32.12
CA PRO A 699 25.05 -9.44 32.71
C PRO A 699 25.66 -9.19 34.08
N ALA A 700 25.79 -7.90 34.41
CA ALA A 700 26.03 -7.48 35.78
C ALA A 700 24.77 -7.76 36.59
N VAL A 701 24.91 -8.45 37.72
CA VAL A 701 23.81 -8.79 38.63
C VAL A 701 24.12 -8.17 39.99
N PHE A 702 23.19 -7.38 40.51
CA PHE A 702 23.29 -6.69 41.79
C PHE A 702 22.13 -7.11 42.69
N PRO A 703 22.30 -8.19 43.46
CA PRO A 703 21.37 -8.53 44.54
C PRO A 703 21.38 -7.43 45.58
N ASN A 704 20.24 -7.17 46.20
CA ASN A 704 20.06 -6.11 47.19
C ASN A 704 20.51 -4.74 46.66
N TYR A 705 19.95 -4.33 45.53
CA TYR A 705 20.34 -3.10 44.85
C TYR A 705 20.21 -1.88 45.77
N ALA A 706 21.31 -1.14 45.99
CA ALA A 706 21.36 -0.09 47.00
C ALA A 706 21.05 1.32 46.46
N ASN A 707 20.26 1.45 45.38
CA ASN A 707 19.96 2.73 44.73
C ASN A 707 21.22 3.51 44.29
N ALA A 708 22.30 2.80 43.99
CA ALA A 708 23.55 3.37 43.53
C ALA A 708 24.18 2.45 42.48
N SER A 709 24.69 3.02 41.39
CA SER A 709 25.43 2.28 40.37
C SER A 709 26.75 1.76 40.97
N PRO A 710 26.96 0.45 41.12
CA PRO A 710 28.20 -0.07 41.66
C PRO A 710 29.30 0.15 40.62
N GLY A 711 30.27 0.99 40.99
CA GLY A 711 31.20 1.64 40.08
C GLY A 711 31.91 0.72 39.08
N GLY A 712 31.72 1.04 37.80
CA GLY A 712 32.58 0.67 36.68
C GLY A 712 32.29 1.63 35.53
N ALA A 713 33.32 2.08 34.80
CA ALA A 713 33.18 3.05 33.70
C ALA A 713 32.32 2.57 32.51
N THR A 714 31.84 1.32 32.55
CA THR A 714 31.05 0.65 31.50
C THR A 714 29.57 0.44 31.88
N ASN A 715 29.18 0.67 33.13
CA ASN A 715 27.79 0.49 33.61
C ASN A 715 26.97 1.77 33.37
N ASP A 716 26.30 1.84 32.22
CA ASP A 716 25.56 3.01 31.77
C ASP A 716 24.05 2.84 31.97
N PHE A 717 23.62 2.93 33.23
CA PHE A 717 22.22 2.94 33.62
C PHE A 717 21.99 3.84 34.84
N ASN A 718 20.77 4.34 34.98
CA ASN A 718 20.30 5.00 36.20
C ASN A 718 18.96 4.43 36.63
N VAL A 719 18.96 3.71 37.75
CA VAL A 719 17.75 3.13 38.35
C VAL A 719 17.62 3.65 39.77
N THR A 720 16.54 4.34 40.07
CA THR A 720 16.30 4.96 41.38
C THR A 720 14.89 4.66 41.87
N PHE A 721 14.78 3.89 42.94
CA PHE A 721 13.53 3.71 43.69
C PHE A 721 13.25 4.95 44.52
N GLY A 722 11.97 5.34 44.63
CA GLY A 722 11.56 6.51 45.40
C GLY A 722 12.03 7.85 44.83
N TYR A 723 12.22 7.94 43.51
CA TYR A 723 12.60 9.17 42.83
C TYR A 723 11.43 10.17 42.80
N PRO A 724 11.64 11.45 43.19
CA PRO A 724 10.59 12.47 43.13
C PRO A 724 10.23 12.85 41.68
N ILE A 725 9.01 12.51 41.23
CA ILE A 725 8.59 12.72 39.83
C ILE A 725 8.51 14.20 39.44
N GLY A 726 8.30 15.08 40.45
CA GLY A 726 8.26 16.53 40.25
C GLY A 726 9.59 17.12 39.76
N ASN A 727 10.71 16.42 39.95
CA ASN A 727 12.01 16.84 39.41
C ASN A 727 12.03 16.88 37.88
N ASP A 728 11.18 16.07 37.22
CA ASP A 728 11.06 16.03 35.75
C ASP A 728 9.76 16.70 35.27
N SER A 729 9.11 17.51 36.11
CA SER A 729 7.82 18.17 35.79
C SER A 729 6.67 17.21 35.43
N VAL A 730 6.74 15.96 35.87
CA VAL A 730 5.68 14.96 35.66
C VAL A 730 4.65 15.06 36.79
N ALA A 731 3.37 15.21 36.44
CA ALA A 731 2.27 15.16 37.40
C ALA A 731 2.02 13.71 37.87
N PRO A 732 1.56 13.47 39.11
CA PRO A 732 1.25 12.13 39.59
C PRO A 732 0.12 11.48 38.78
N SER A 733 0.15 10.14 38.65
CA SER A 733 -0.99 9.38 38.15
C SER A 733 -2.20 9.57 39.09
N ALA A 734 -3.41 9.28 38.63
CA ALA A 734 -4.60 9.39 39.48
C ALA A 734 -4.51 8.51 40.74
N VAL A 735 -3.91 7.32 40.64
CA VAL A 735 -3.67 6.43 41.80
C VAL A 735 -2.67 7.05 42.76
N MET A 736 -1.57 7.61 42.23
CA MET A 736 -0.56 8.27 43.04
C MET A 736 -1.14 9.49 43.77
N ALA A 737 -1.93 10.31 43.06
CA ALA A 737 -2.62 11.46 43.64
C ALA A 737 -3.59 11.04 44.76
N ALA A 738 -4.38 9.98 44.55
CA ALA A 738 -5.33 9.47 45.54
C ALA A 738 -4.65 8.94 46.81
N ASN A 739 -3.40 8.48 46.72
CA ASN A 739 -2.63 7.95 47.85
C ASN A 739 -1.55 8.91 48.37
N GLY A 740 -1.47 10.13 47.83
CA GLY A 740 -0.46 11.11 48.21
C GLY A 740 0.97 10.65 47.94
N TRP A 741 1.21 9.93 46.84
CA TRP A 741 2.53 9.41 46.45
C TRP A 741 3.26 10.39 45.51
N PRO A 742 4.31 11.10 45.96
CA PRO A 742 5.06 12.03 45.11
C PRO A 742 6.25 11.38 44.38
N ASN A 743 6.50 10.09 44.60
CA ASN A 743 7.71 9.40 44.17
C ASN A 743 7.38 8.12 43.38
N ALA A 744 8.30 7.68 42.52
CA ALA A 744 8.16 6.44 41.73
C ALA A 744 9.54 5.78 41.49
N LEU A 745 9.55 4.60 40.87
CA LEU A 745 10.76 4.01 40.32
C LEU A 745 11.10 4.68 38.99
N LYS A 746 12.24 5.37 38.89
CA LYS A 746 12.79 5.90 37.63
C LYS A 746 13.81 4.93 37.07
N MET A 747 13.74 4.64 35.77
CA MET A 747 14.73 3.82 35.08
C MET A 747 15.17 4.48 33.77
N THR A 748 16.50 4.51 33.56
CA THR A 748 17.14 4.95 32.32
C THR A 748 18.34 4.06 32.01
N VAL A 749 18.74 4.01 30.73
CA VAL A 749 19.91 3.28 30.26
C VAL A 749 20.61 4.09 29.17
N ASN A 750 21.86 3.75 28.85
CA ASN A 750 22.62 4.27 27.71
C ASN A 750 22.66 5.82 27.60
N LYS A 751 23.02 6.52 28.68
CA LYS A 751 23.09 8.00 28.70
C LYS A 751 24.48 8.55 28.41
N SER A 752 25.46 7.68 28.21
CA SER A 752 26.88 8.09 28.10
C SER A 752 27.79 7.17 27.27
N SER A 753 27.37 5.95 26.91
CA SER A 753 28.25 4.88 26.42
C SER A 753 28.05 4.44 24.97
N PHE A 754 27.03 4.97 24.26
CA PHE A 754 26.73 4.67 22.85
C PHE A 754 26.66 3.16 22.55
N ALA A 755 25.97 2.43 23.43
CA ALA A 755 25.89 0.98 23.39
C ALA A 755 24.45 0.50 23.56
N HIS A 756 24.05 -0.47 22.72
CA HIS A 756 22.81 -1.23 22.96
C HIS A 756 22.83 -1.79 24.37
N ALA A 757 21.80 -1.53 25.15
CA ALA A 757 21.80 -1.83 26.58
C ALA A 757 20.39 -2.07 27.14
N GLY A 758 20.31 -2.86 28.21
CA GLY A 758 19.08 -3.09 28.94
C GLY A 758 19.33 -3.19 30.44
N VAL A 759 18.35 -2.73 31.22
CA VAL A 759 18.34 -2.84 32.68
C VAL A 759 16.99 -3.37 33.17
N ASN A 760 17.03 -4.32 34.09
CA ASN A 760 15.85 -4.96 34.67
C ASN A 760 15.95 -4.98 36.19
N VAL A 761 14.80 -4.96 36.86
CA VAL A 761 14.68 -5.19 38.30
C VAL A 761 13.65 -6.28 38.61
N TYR A 762 13.96 -7.11 39.60
CA TYR A 762 13.14 -8.22 40.05
C TYR A 762 12.98 -8.21 41.57
N PRO A 763 11.77 -8.37 42.13
CA PRO A 763 11.59 -8.40 43.58
C PRO A 763 12.13 -9.73 44.12
N GLN A 764 12.90 -9.66 45.20
CA GLN A 764 13.56 -10.81 45.80
C GLN A 764 12.58 -11.68 46.60
N GLY A 765 12.82 -12.99 46.57
CA GLY A 765 12.04 -13.98 47.32
C GLY A 765 10.61 -14.18 46.83
N GLN A 766 10.21 -13.55 45.72
CA GLN A 766 8.88 -13.69 45.15
C GLN A 766 8.85 -14.76 44.05
N ASN A 767 7.81 -15.58 44.04
CA ASN A 767 7.51 -16.52 42.96
C ASN A 767 5.99 -16.70 42.85
N PHE A 768 5.43 -16.40 41.69
CA PHE A 768 3.99 -16.40 41.46
C PHE A 768 3.56 -17.59 40.61
N PHE A 769 2.38 -18.12 40.91
CA PHE A 769 1.80 -19.31 40.29
C PHE A 769 0.33 -19.05 39.96
N GLY A 770 -0.24 -19.86 39.08
CA GLY A 770 -1.68 -19.87 38.83
C GLY A 770 -2.16 -18.78 37.87
N ASN A 771 -3.44 -18.42 37.97
CA ASN A 771 -4.03 -17.35 37.17
C ASN A 771 -3.90 -16.03 37.91
N TYR A 772 -3.00 -15.17 37.46
CA TYR A 772 -2.73 -13.89 38.10
C TYR A 772 -2.55 -12.78 37.06
N ALA A 773 -2.61 -11.54 37.52
CA ALA A 773 -2.23 -10.37 36.73
C ALA A 773 -1.09 -9.59 37.39
N LEU A 774 -0.12 -9.16 36.59
CA LEU A 774 0.81 -8.10 36.96
C LEU A 774 0.18 -6.76 36.55
N ARG A 775 -0.04 -5.87 37.53
CA ARG A 775 -0.62 -4.55 37.33
C ARG A 775 0.29 -3.45 37.86
N PHE A 776 0.39 -2.33 37.13
CA PHE A 776 1.17 -1.15 37.52
C PHE A 776 0.75 0.07 36.71
N ASN A 777 1.16 1.26 37.18
CA ASN A 777 1.07 2.49 36.40
C ASN A 777 2.42 2.80 35.77
N MET A 778 2.41 3.21 34.51
CA MET A 778 3.60 3.46 33.71
C MET A 778 3.56 4.86 33.10
N TYR A 779 4.68 5.58 33.09
CA TYR A 779 4.87 6.82 32.33
C TYR A 779 6.15 6.69 31.52
N LEU A 780 6.04 6.74 30.19
CA LEU A 780 7.17 6.63 29.28
C LEU A 780 7.46 8.00 28.64
N SER A 781 8.69 8.48 28.76
CA SER A 781 9.19 9.73 28.17
C SER A 781 10.37 9.42 27.25
N LEU A 782 10.49 10.11 26.12
CA LEU A 782 11.44 9.77 25.04
C LEU A 782 12.12 11.00 24.40
N TYR A 783 13.20 10.73 23.66
CA TYR A 783 14.07 11.72 23.03
C TYR A 783 13.37 12.73 22.11
N ASP A 784 12.47 12.30 21.20
CA ASP A 784 11.79 13.21 20.25
C ASP A 784 10.87 14.23 20.96
N PHE A 785 10.58 14.04 22.26
CA PHE A 785 9.76 14.93 23.10
C PHE A 785 10.44 15.39 24.39
N ALA A 786 11.76 15.20 24.45
CA ALA A 786 12.63 15.74 25.47
C ALA A 786 12.62 17.28 25.47
N LEU A 787 12.32 17.90 26.61
CA LEU A 787 12.53 19.34 26.78
C LEU A 787 14.06 19.61 26.87
N ASN A 788 14.65 20.16 25.78
CA ASN A 788 16.03 20.67 25.66
C ASN A 788 17.14 19.69 25.18
N ASN A 789 16.96 19.01 24.05
CA ASN A 789 18.02 18.16 23.46
C ASN A 789 18.61 18.73 22.13
N PRO A 790 19.94 18.93 22.02
CA PRO A 790 20.58 19.59 20.87
C PRO A 790 20.97 18.72 19.64
N ASN A 791 20.80 17.40 19.61
CA ASN A 791 21.40 16.52 18.57
C ASN A 791 20.38 15.84 17.62
N ILE A 792 19.76 16.63 16.73
CA ILE A 792 18.81 16.17 15.71
C ILE A 792 19.55 15.44 14.58
N GLY A 793 19.67 14.11 14.62
CA GLY A 793 20.35 13.34 13.54
C GLY A 793 19.76 11.96 13.25
N SER A 794 19.44 11.20 14.30
CA SER A 794 18.68 9.94 14.25
C SER A 794 18.03 9.78 15.62
N ALA A 795 16.71 9.65 15.68
CA ALA A 795 16.01 9.67 16.95
C ALA A 795 16.29 8.42 17.78
N ALA A 796 16.89 8.59 18.96
CA ALA A 796 17.12 7.52 19.92
C ALA A 796 15.81 6.83 20.30
N ARG A 797 15.83 5.49 20.30
CA ARG A 797 14.66 4.64 20.53
C ARG A 797 14.84 3.91 21.85
N GLU A 798 14.05 4.26 22.86
CA GLU A 798 14.11 3.62 24.17
C GLU A 798 12.74 3.07 24.57
N PHE A 799 12.74 1.95 25.30
CA PHE A 799 11.53 1.13 25.49
C PHE A 799 11.30 0.89 26.96
N ALA A 800 10.04 1.02 27.38
CA ALA A 800 9.60 0.39 28.60
C ALA A 800 9.59 -1.13 28.41
N ALA A 801 10.09 -1.87 29.39
CA ALA A 801 10.06 -3.33 29.38
C ALA A 801 9.48 -3.87 30.69
N PHE A 802 8.71 -4.94 30.64
CA PHE A 802 8.16 -5.59 31.83
C PHE A 802 7.76 -7.02 31.52
N GLY A 803 7.58 -7.87 32.53
CA GLY A 803 7.35 -9.28 32.27
C GLY A 803 6.97 -10.12 33.48
N VAL A 804 6.71 -11.40 33.22
CA VAL A 804 6.20 -12.40 34.14
C VAL A 804 6.94 -13.72 33.96
N ASN A 805 6.92 -14.56 35.00
CA ASN A 805 7.53 -15.89 35.02
C ASN A 805 9.07 -15.90 34.82
N HIS A 806 9.78 -14.91 35.40
CA HIS A 806 11.24 -14.80 35.35
C HIS A 806 11.92 -15.53 36.52
N ARG A 807 13.21 -15.88 36.36
CA ARG A 807 14.07 -16.44 37.43
C ARG A 807 14.58 -15.37 38.40
N GLY A 808 14.61 -14.10 37.96
CA GLY A 808 15.02 -12.97 38.79
C GLY A 808 16.50 -12.58 38.73
N THR A 809 17.31 -13.26 37.91
CA THR A 809 18.78 -13.04 37.82
C THR A 809 19.28 -12.82 36.40
N ASN A 810 18.39 -12.87 35.41
CA ASN A 810 18.70 -12.68 34.00
C ASN A 810 18.46 -11.23 33.58
N CYS A 811 19.11 -10.77 32.52
CA CYS A 811 18.86 -9.45 31.95
C CYS A 811 18.13 -9.64 30.62
N ASN A 812 16.86 -9.24 30.57
CA ASN A 812 16.02 -9.36 29.40
C ASN A 812 16.06 -8.07 28.59
N TRP A 813 16.60 -8.15 27.37
CA TRP A 813 16.75 -7.04 26.44
C TRP A 813 16.97 -7.56 25.02
N ARG A 814 16.94 -6.65 24.03
CA ARG A 814 17.16 -6.95 22.61
C ARG A 814 17.91 -5.80 21.92
N THR A 815 18.36 -6.03 20.70
CA THR A 815 18.96 -5.02 19.81
C THR A 815 18.04 -4.72 18.63
N ASP A 816 18.21 -3.55 18.00
CA ASP A 816 17.43 -3.06 16.87
C ASP A 816 17.93 -3.60 15.52
N ALA A 817 19.20 -3.97 15.43
CA ALA A 817 19.83 -4.53 14.25
C ALA A 817 20.31 -5.97 14.48
N ALA A 818 20.55 -6.69 13.38
CA ALA A 818 21.23 -7.98 13.41
C ALA A 818 22.58 -7.83 14.13
N ALA A 819 22.75 -8.51 15.26
CA ALA A 819 24.06 -8.68 15.87
C ALA A 819 25.02 -9.26 14.82
N ALA A 820 26.03 -8.51 14.38
CA ALA A 820 26.99 -9.00 13.39
C ALA A 820 27.64 -10.30 13.87
N ALA A 821 27.67 -11.32 13.01
CA ALA A 821 28.08 -12.71 13.29
C ALA A 821 29.53 -12.92 13.76
N ALA A 822 30.31 -11.85 14.00
CA ALA A 822 31.72 -11.96 14.35
C ALA A 822 32.15 -11.10 15.56
N GLY A 823 31.22 -10.54 16.34
CA GLY A 823 31.57 -9.53 17.37
C GLY A 823 30.97 -9.70 18.76
N GLY A 824 30.30 -10.82 19.09
CA GLY A 824 29.88 -11.06 20.49
C GLY A 824 28.67 -10.27 21.01
N MET A 825 27.82 -9.80 20.12
CA MET A 825 26.82 -8.76 20.37
C MET A 825 25.42 -9.31 20.74
N ALA A 826 25.30 -10.51 21.32
CA ALA A 826 24.00 -11.15 21.54
C ALA A 826 23.56 -11.10 23.02
N PRO A 827 22.25 -10.95 23.31
CA PRO A 827 21.72 -11.14 24.67
C PRO A 827 22.08 -12.57 25.14
N THR A 828 22.84 -12.70 26.22
CA THR A 828 23.44 -13.98 26.64
C THR A 828 22.58 -14.80 27.60
N ASN A 829 21.47 -14.25 28.13
CA ASN A 829 20.60 -14.90 29.11
C ASN A 829 19.21 -14.22 29.23
N SER A 830 18.24 -14.65 28.42
CA SER A 830 16.83 -14.22 28.54
C SER A 830 15.96 -15.35 29.10
N ASP A 831 15.00 -15.02 29.96
CA ASP A 831 14.01 -15.95 30.51
C ASP A 831 12.59 -15.34 30.59
N GLY A 832 11.60 -16.11 31.04
CA GLY A 832 10.22 -15.63 31.24
C GLY A 832 9.50 -15.21 29.95
N ILE A 833 8.42 -14.45 30.13
CA ILE A 833 7.71 -13.75 29.06
C ILE A 833 7.74 -12.28 29.40
N TRP A 834 8.22 -11.48 28.47
CA TRP A 834 8.38 -10.05 28.67
C TRP A 834 7.87 -9.29 27.45
N PHE A 835 7.56 -8.03 27.69
CA PHE A 835 7.01 -7.11 26.73
C PHE A 835 7.96 -5.95 26.55
N ALA A 836 8.06 -5.46 25.34
CA ALA A 836 8.73 -4.21 25.01
C ALA A 836 7.69 -3.28 24.39
N ILE A 837 7.58 -2.07 24.94
CA ILE A 837 6.68 -1.03 24.45
C ILE A 837 7.56 0.06 23.84
N ASP A 838 7.62 0.04 22.51
CA ASP A 838 8.18 1.06 21.63
C ASP A 838 7.21 2.24 21.51
N ALA A 839 7.73 3.33 20.98
CA ALA A 839 6.94 4.45 20.52
C ALA A 839 7.55 5.18 19.30
N GLY A 840 8.62 4.67 18.67
CA GLY A 840 9.23 5.35 17.54
C GLY A 840 8.43 5.25 16.25
N SER A 841 7.98 6.38 15.67
CA SER A 841 7.40 6.32 14.32
C SER A 841 8.44 5.84 13.29
N GLY A 842 8.08 4.81 12.52
CA GLY A 842 8.92 4.23 11.46
C GLY A 842 9.55 2.85 11.74
N GLY A 843 9.19 2.17 12.85
CA GLY A 843 9.43 0.74 13.12
C GLY A 843 10.66 0.10 12.46
N ILE A 844 11.83 0.18 13.12
CA ILE A 844 13.07 -0.51 12.68
C ILE A 844 13.33 -1.82 13.44
N THR A 845 12.52 -2.14 14.44
CA THR A 845 12.42 -3.49 15.03
C THR A 845 11.08 -4.11 14.62
N PRO A 846 10.86 -5.44 14.69
CA PRO A 846 9.74 -6.06 13.97
C PRO A 846 8.34 -5.46 14.29
N ALA A 847 8.11 -4.85 15.47
CA ALA A 847 6.97 -3.94 15.74
C ALA A 847 7.14 -3.02 16.98
N ASP A 848 6.10 -2.24 17.32
CA ASP A 848 6.09 -1.22 18.39
C ASP A 848 5.58 -1.74 19.76
N PHE A 849 4.78 -2.79 19.75
CA PHE A 849 4.32 -3.50 20.94
C PHE A 849 4.70 -4.95 20.74
N ASP A 850 5.64 -5.45 21.53
CA ASP A 850 6.14 -6.81 21.36
C ASP A 850 5.91 -7.64 22.61
N ALA A 851 5.48 -8.87 22.42
CA ALA A 851 5.58 -9.93 23.42
C ALA A 851 6.69 -10.90 23.01
N ILE A 852 7.68 -11.08 23.87
CA ILE A 852 8.89 -11.82 23.56
C ILE A 852 8.99 -13.03 24.47
N ARG A 853 9.36 -14.16 23.86
CA ARG A 853 9.72 -15.39 24.58
C ARG A 853 11.13 -15.85 24.15
N PRO A 854 12.01 -16.22 25.10
CA PRO A 854 13.29 -16.83 24.80
C PRO A 854 13.13 -18.20 24.09
N PRO A 855 14.17 -18.67 23.38
CA PRO A 855 15.00 -19.73 23.96
C PRO A 855 16.15 -19.11 24.76
N ALA A 856 16.70 -19.87 25.72
CA ALA A 856 17.97 -19.49 26.34
C ALA A 856 19.02 -19.34 25.23
N LEU A 857 19.35 -18.09 24.89
CA LEU A 857 20.41 -17.75 23.93
C LEU A 857 21.75 -18.20 24.54
N PRO A 858 22.66 -18.77 23.72
CA PRO A 858 23.40 -17.95 22.80
C PRO A 858 23.21 -18.48 21.39
N ASN A 859 22.69 -17.67 20.46
CA ASN A 859 22.96 -17.98 19.06
C ASN A 859 23.10 -16.74 18.21
N ASN A 860 24.22 -16.74 17.50
CA ASN A 860 24.59 -15.94 16.36
C ASN A 860 23.41 -15.38 15.57
N ALA A 861 23.41 -14.06 15.42
CA ALA A 861 23.47 -13.41 14.13
C ALA A 861 22.60 -14.00 13.00
N ASN A 862 21.29 -13.83 13.13
CA ASN A 862 20.45 -13.60 11.97
C ASN A 862 19.23 -12.77 12.41
N PRO A 863 18.87 -11.67 11.72
CA PRO A 863 17.70 -10.84 12.04
C PRO A 863 16.35 -11.53 11.78
N GLY A 864 16.27 -12.87 11.91
CA GLY A 864 15.09 -13.67 11.62
C GLY A 864 14.82 -14.81 12.60
N THR A 865 15.43 -14.82 13.79
CA THR A 865 15.23 -15.91 14.78
C THR A 865 14.82 -15.46 16.19
N LEU A 866 14.71 -14.15 16.46
CA LEU A 866 13.86 -13.67 17.55
C LEU A 866 12.44 -13.61 17.00
N ASN A 867 11.70 -14.71 17.12
CA ASN A 867 10.29 -14.68 16.77
C ASN A 867 9.57 -14.00 17.94
N ASP A 868 9.18 -12.74 17.74
CA ASP A 868 8.17 -12.14 18.58
C ASP A 868 6.97 -13.07 18.61
N LEU A 869 6.47 -13.31 19.82
CA LEU A 869 5.37 -14.23 20.03
C LEU A 869 4.08 -13.63 19.45
N VAL A 870 3.88 -12.33 19.70
CA VAL A 870 2.86 -11.48 19.11
C VAL A 870 3.42 -10.05 19.08
N SER A 871 3.13 -9.34 18.00
CA SER A 871 3.60 -7.98 17.76
C SER A 871 2.48 -7.08 17.25
N ASN A 872 2.57 -5.78 17.50
CA ASN A 872 1.64 -4.77 16.96
C ASN A 872 2.31 -3.41 16.73
N THR A 873 1.77 -2.58 15.85
CA THR A 873 2.37 -1.27 15.51
C THR A 873 1.65 -0.10 16.18
N ALA A 874 2.32 1.03 16.35
CA ALA A 874 1.75 2.29 16.81
C ALA A 874 0.58 2.71 15.91
N LEU A 875 0.72 2.57 14.59
CA LEU A 875 -0.35 2.87 13.63
C LEU A 875 -1.64 2.08 13.94
N SER A 876 -1.53 0.81 14.35
CA SER A 876 -2.68 -0.01 14.75
C SER A 876 -3.34 0.47 16.05
N GLN A 877 -2.58 1.12 16.92
CA GLN A 877 -3.00 1.58 18.25
C GLN A 877 -3.38 3.06 18.29
N ASN A 878 -3.39 3.76 17.15
CA ASN A 878 -3.80 5.18 17.07
C ASN A 878 -5.24 5.44 17.54
N GLY A 879 -6.06 4.39 17.62
CA GLY A 879 -7.41 4.42 18.17
C GLY A 879 -7.45 4.27 19.70
N VAL A 880 -6.39 3.74 20.30
CA VAL A 880 -6.24 3.57 21.75
C VAL A 880 -5.49 4.76 22.34
N PHE A 881 -4.31 5.07 21.78
CA PHE A 881 -3.46 6.18 22.21
C PHE A 881 -3.55 7.34 21.22
N LYS A 882 -4.52 8.22 21.44
CA LYS A 882 -4.82 9.32 20.52
C LYS A 882 -3.94 10.52 20.81
N HIS A 883 -3.49 11.19 19.75
CA HIS A 883 -2.77 12.45 19.87
C HIS A 883 -3.63 13.64 19.41
N PRO A 884 -3.75 14.69 20.25
CA PRO A 884 -3.61 14.65 21.71
C PRO A 884 -4.66 13.70 22.34
N PRO A 885 -4.63 13.33 23.64
CA PRO A 885 -3.75 13.84 24.69
C PRO A 885 -2.38 13.18 24.79
N PHE A 886 -2.14 12.02 24.17
CA PHE A 886 -0.79 11.46 24.09
C PHE A 886 0.06 12.32 23.17
N GLU A 887 1.37 12.37 23.39
CA GLU A 887 2.28 12.99 22.42
C GLU A 887 2.57 11.99 21.28
N ALA A 888 2.81 12.45 20.05
CA ALA A 888 2.97 11.56 18.88
C ALA A 888 4.31 11.75 18.18
N MET A 889 5.16 10.71 18.16
CA MET A 889 6.54 10.78 17.64
C MET A 889 6.61 11.26 16.18
N ASN A 890 7.39 12.31 15.94
CA ASN A 890 7.60 12.98 14.64
C ASN A 890 6.40 13.75 14.05
N VAL A 891 5.43 14.13 14.88
CA VAL A 891 4.33 15.01 14.46
C VAL A 891 4.41 16.34 15.21
N ALA A 892 5.02 17.34 14.57
CA ALA A 892 5.12 18.70 15.13
C ALA A 892 3.77 19.44 15.16
N SER A 893 2.86 19.09 14.26
CA SER A 893 1.47 19.59 14.21
C SER A 893 0.56 18.48 13.70
N SER A 894 -0.37 18.05 14.54
CA SER A 894 -1.30 16.98 14.20
C SER A 894 -2.46 17.47 13.37
N THR A 895 -2.72 16.74 12.29
CA THR A 895 -3.80 17.04 11.37
C THR A 895 -4.74 15.86 11.23
N VAL A 896 -5.96 16.06 10.76
CA VAL A 896 -6.91 14.96 10.53
C VAL A 896 -6.32 13.89 9.59
N ALA A 897 -5.52 14.30 8.59
CA ALA A 897 -4.88 13.39 7.64
C ALA A 897 -3.62 12.71 8.22
N ASN A 898 -2.91 13.38 9.13
CA ASN A 898 -1.76 12.84 9.84
C ASN A 898 -1.91 13.12 11.34
N PRO A 899 -2.79 12.38 12.04
CA PRO A 899 -3.14 12.68 13.42
C PRO A 899 -2.02 12.35 14.40
N GLY A 900 -1.06 11.51 14.00
CA GLY A 900 -0.15 10.88 14.93
C GLY A 900 -0.88 9.95 15.92
N GLY A 901 -0.17 9.55 16.96
CA GLY A 901 -0.66 8.66 18.01
C GLY A 901 -0.45 7.19 17.68
N GLY A 902 -0.75 6.35 18.67
CA GLY A 902 -0.33 4.95 18.68
C GLY A 902 0.55 4.59 19.86
N GLU A 903 1.07 5.59 20.57
CA GLU A 903 2.09 5.42 21.58
C GLU A 903 1.64 5.90 22.96
N PRO A 904 1.90 5.14 24.04
CA PRO A 904 1.56 5.53 25.41
C PRO A 904 2.60 6.49 26.03
N VAL A 905 3.00 7.54 25.32
CA VAL A 905 4.09 8.44 25.73
C VAL A 905 3.58 9.72 26.39
N ASN A 906 4.38 10.24 27.33
CA ASN A 906 4.17 11.48 28.07
C ASN A 906 2.82 11.58 28.83
N LYS A 907 2.17 10.43 29.05
CA LYS A 907 0.98 10.28 29.89
C LYS A 907 1.09 9.02 30.73
N TRP A 908 0.49 9.07 31.91
CA TRP A 908 0.33 7.86 32.74
C TRP A 908 -0.67 6.92 32.09
N VAL A 909 -0.28 5.65 32.00
CA VAL A 909 -1.16 4.56 31.58
C VAL A 909 -1.26 3.49 32.65
N ASP A 910 -2.39 2.79 32.69
CA ASP A 910 -2.58 1.59 33.52
C ASP A 910 -2.22 0.35 32.69
N VAL A 911 -1.34 -0.50 33.19
CA VAL A 911 -0.88 -1.70 32.49
C VAL A 911 -1.31 -2.94 33.27
N SER A 912 -1.86 -3.94 32.56
CA SER A 912 -2.24 -5.25 33.12
C SER A 912 -1.77 -6.36 32.18
N VAL A 913 -0.83 -7.20 32.66
CA VAL A 913 -0.47 -8.47 32.02
C VAL A 913 -1.28 -9.56 32.71
N GLU A 914 -2.24 -10.16 32.03
CA GLU A 914 -3.18 -11.11 32.63
C GLU A 914 -2.93 -12.54 32.13
N ILE A 915 -2.69 -13.47 33.06
CA ILE A 915 -2.61 -14.91 32.79
C ILE A 915 -3.94 -15.55 33.21
N THR A 916 -4.73 -15.93 32.21
CA THR A 916 -6.07 -16.52 32.38
C THR A 916 -6.11 -17.93 31.82
N LYS A 917 -7.11 -18.74 32.25
CA LYS A 917 -7.28 -20.12 31.77
C LYS A 917 -5.96 -20.91 31.77
N GLN A 918 -5.12 -20.66 32.76
CA GLN A 918 -3.86 -21.34 33.05
C GLN A 918 -2.71 -21.04 32.07
N THR A 919 -3.03 -20.67 30.83
CA THR A 919 -2.02 -20.50 29.77
C THR A 919 -2.24 -19.28 28.89
N ASN A 920 -3.36 -18.56 28.97
CA ASN A 920 -3.63 -17.45 28.06
C ASN A 920 -3.09 -16.15 28.63
N VAL A 921 -2.22 -15.48 27.88
CA VAL A 921 -1.65 -14.19 28.24
C VAL A 921 -2.29 -13.11 27.38
N SER A 922 -2.71 -12.03 28.04
CA SER A 922 -3.21 -10.81 27.39
C SER A 922 -2.52 -9.60 28.00
N LEU A 923 -2.09 -8.65 27.15
CA LEU A 923 -1.60 -7.34 27.58
C LEU A 923 -2.69 -6.30 27.37
N PHE A 924 -3.10 -5.67 28.46
CA PHE A 924 -3.96 -4.50 28.45
C PHE A 924 -3.19 -3.26 28.85
N ILE A 925 -3.39 -2.18 28.12
CA ILE A 925 -2.97 -0.83 28.52
C ILE A 925 -4.20 0.06 28.45
N ASN A 926 -4.49 0.82 29.51
CA ASN A 926 -5.71 1.60 29.66
C ASN A 926 -6.97 0.75 29.42
N ARG A 927 -6.94 -0.48 29.97
CA ARG A 927 -7.98 -1.51 29.80
C ARG A 927 -8.31 -1.91 28.36
N SER A 928 -7.52 -1.46 27.39
CA SER A 928 -7.61 -1.84 25.99
C SER A 928 -6.56 -2.91 25.68
N ALA A 929 -6.96 -3.97 24.98
CA ALA A 929 -6.02 -5.00 24.55
C ALA A 929 -5.14 -4.43 23.43
N VAL A 930 -3.83 -4.32 23.68
CA VAL A 930 -2.87 -3.77 22.70
C VAL A 930 -2.18 -4.86 21.86
N LEU A 931 -2.22 -6.11 22.34
CA LEU A 931 -1.73 -7.29 21.64
C LEU A 931 -2.80 -8.36 21.54
N THR A 932 -2.75 -9.14 20.47
CA THR A 932 -3.57 -10.36 20.35
C THR A 932 -3.20 -11.34 21.46
N SER A 933 -4.19 -11.88 22.17
CA SER A 933 -3.94 -12.86 23.24
C SER A 933 -3.24 -14.11 22.71
N PHE A 934 -2.30 -14.66 23.47
CA PHE A 934 -1.52 -15.83 23.07
C PHE A 934 -1.37 -16.83 24.22
N THR A 935 -0.94 -18.06 23.91
CA THR A 935 -0.74 -19.11 24.91
C THR A 935 0.71 -19.20 25.39
N LEU A 936 0.93 -19.51 26.67
CA LEU A 936 2.23 -19.87 27.25
C LEU A 936 2.89 -21.06 26.53
N ASN A 937 2.10 -21.92 25.88
CA ASN A 937 2.57 -23.09 25.15
C ASN A 937 2.30 -22.92 23.64
N ASN A 938 3.36 -22.84 22.82
CA ASN A 938 3.21 -22.93 21.36
C ASN A 938 4.44 -23.62 20.75
N GLY A 939 4.36 -24.96 20.61
CA GLY A 939 5.20 -25.77 19.71
C GLY A 939 6.72 -25.82 19.96
N SER A 940 7.26 -27.02 20.16
CA SER A 940 8.70 -27.37 20.20
C SER A 940 9.49 -27.11 21.51
N LEU A 941 9.18 -26.10 22.32
CA LEU A 941 9.83 -25.85 23.64
C LEU A 941 8.84 -25.97 24.81
N ALA A 942 8.10 -27.07 24.84
CA ALA A 942 6.83 -27.26 25.55
C ALA A 942 6.82 -27.20 27.11
N THR A 943 7.77 -26.57 27.81
CA THR A 943 7.82 -26.63 29.29
C THR A 943 8.24 -25.38 30.11
N SER A 944 8.62 -24.23 29.57
CA SER A 944 9.70 -23.51 30.30
C SER A 944 9.38 -22.36 31.28
N TYR A 945 8.21 -21.70 31.29
CA TYR A 945 7.95 -20.56 32.22
C TYR A 945 6.46 -20.40 32.62
N THR A 946 5.96 -21.26 33.52
CA THR A 946 4.58 -21.20 34.05
C THR A 946 4.48 -20.56 35.44
N ASN A 947 5.62 -20.25 36.05
CA ASN A 947 5.76 -19.55 37.31
C ASN A 947 7.08 -18.78 37.29
N GLY A 948 7.19 -17.79 38.17
CA GLY A 948 8.40 -17.00 38.38
C GLY A 948 8.10 -15.68 39.06
N THR A 949 9.12 -14.83 39.16
CA THR A 949 8.96 -13.45 39.61
C THR A 949 8.55 -12.52 38.46
N ILE A 950 8.12 -11.32 38.79
CA ILE A 950 7.83 -10.25 37.83
C ILE A 950 9.09 -9.49 37.44
N MET A 951 9.06 -8.81 36.30
CA MET A 951 10.13 -7.95 35.81
C MET A 951 9.59 -6.54 35.54
N LEU A 952 10.33 -5.52 35.96
CA LEU A 952 10.25 -4.16 35.41
C LEU A 952 11.60 -3.80 34.77
N GLY A 953 11.60 -3.02 33.71
CA GLY A 953 12.80 -2.75 32.94
C GLY A 953 12.70 -1.55 32.01
N TYR A 954 13.86 -1.21 31.46
CA TYR A 954 14.05 -0.20 30.42
C TYR A 954 15.20 -0.65 29.53
N LEU A 955 15.10 -0.43 28.22
CA LEU A 955 16.17 -0.79 27.29
C LEU A 955 16.31 0.25 26.19
N ASP A 956 17.53 0.34 25.66
CA ASP A 956 17.90 1.04 24.46
C ASP A 956 18.44 -0.02 23.48
N PRO A 957 17.66 -0.41 22.46
CA PRO A 957 18.07 -1.39 21.49
C PRO A 957 18.86 -0.73 20.37
N SER A 958 19.15 0.57 20.41
CA SER A 958 19.99 1.31 19.47
C SER A 958 21.32 1.72 20.13
N ARG A 959 22.32 2.13 19.32
CA ARG A 959 23.64 2.58 19.83
C ARG A 959 23.73 4.09 19.99
N ASP A 960 22.65 4.80 19.78
CA ASP A 960 22.57 6.23 20.00
C ASP A 960 22.50 6.55 21.49
N VAL A 961 22.46 7.83 21.85
CA VAL A 961 22.38 8.26 23.26
C VAL A 961 21.31 9.33 23.32
N SER A 962 20.29 9.11 24.14
CA SER A 962 19.33 10.14 24.52
C SER A 962 19.78 10.85 25.81
N ASP A 963 19.17 12.00 26.11
CA ASP A 963 19.41 12.71 27.37
C ASP A 963 18.57 12.12 28.52
N ASN A 964 18.71 12.71 29.71
CA ASN A 964 18.05 12.25 30.94
C ASN A 964 16.53 12.51 31.00
N SER A 965 15.97 13.17 29.99
CA SER A 965 14.53 13.36 29.85
C SER A 965 13.84 12.18 29.15
N ALA A 966 14.60 11.22 28.61
CA ALA A 966 14.07 9.94 28.14
C ALA A 966 14.24 8.86 29.23
N PHE A 967 13.11 8.36 29.72
CA PHE A 967 13.03 7.49 30.89
C PHE A 967 11.67 6.77 30.96
N VAL A 968 11.59 5.76 31.83
CA VAL A 968 10.31 5.22 32.29
C VAL A 968 10.14 5.41 33.80
N TYR A 969 8.91 5.73 34.21
CA TYR A 969 8.46 5.57 35.58
C TYR A 969 7.53 4.37 35.73
N TYR A 970 7.73 3.62 36.82
CA TYR A 970 6.79 2.63 37.32
C TYR A 970 6.32 3.00 38.72
N SER A 971 5.02 2.84 38.98
CA SER A 971 4.43 2.97 40.31
C SER A 971 3.28 1.98 40.50
N ASN A 972 2.84 1.79 41.75
CA ASN A 972 1.67 0.96 42.07
C ASN A 972 1.79 -0.49 41.55
N VAL A 973 2.97 -1.10 41.65
CA VAL A 973 3.17 -2.47 41.15
C VAL A 973 2.52 -3.47 42.09
N ARG A 974 1.76 -4.39 41.53
CA ARG A 974 1.11 -5.47 42.28
C ARG A 974 0.86 -6.69 41.42
N VAL A 975 0.84 -7.83 42.09
CA VAL A 975 0.41 -9.11 41.55
C VAL A 975 -0.90 -9.47 42.22
N VAL A 976 -1.93 -9.67 41.41
CA VAL A 976 -3.29 -9.97 41.88
C VAL A 976 -3.73 -11.32 41.36
N GLU A 977 -4.41 -12.08 42.20
CA GLU A 977 -5.06 -13.31 41.77
C GLU A 977 -6.26 -12.98 40.87
N LEU A 978 -6.45 -13.75 39.79
CA LEU A 978 -7.61 -13.64 38.91
C LEU A 978 -8.63 -14.76 39.15
N SER A 979 -8.15 -15.96 39.50
CA SER A 979 -8.97 -17.14 39.82
C SER A 979 -8.09 -18.30 40.30
N PRO A 980 -8.67 -19.36 40.88
CA PRO A 980 -7.97 -20.61 41.15
C PRO A 980 -7.35 -21.22 39.88
N TYR A 981 -6.39 -22.13 40.04
CA TYR A 981 -5.76 -22.87 38.94
C TYR A 981 -6.08 -24.36 39.00
N ILE A 982 -6.58 -24.95 37.92
CA ILE A 982 -6.97 -26.38 37.85
C ILE A 982 -5.74 -27.29 37.67
N LEU A 983 -5.28 -27.91 38.74
CA LEU A 983 -4.14 -28.82 38.72
C LEU A 983 -4.43 -30.11 37.93
N ILE A 984 -5.64 -30.66 38.11
CA ILE A 984 -6.08 -31.91 37.46
C ILE A 984 -7.44 -31.64 36.84
N GLN A 985 -7.51 -31.75 35.51
CA GLN A 985 -8.76 -31.67 34.76
C GLN A 985 -9.70 -32.82 35.17
N PRO A 986 -11.03 -32.65 35.05
CA PRO A 986 -11.97 -33.72 35.37
C PRO A 986 -11.66 -35.01 34.64
N GLY A 987 -11.67 -36.12 35.37
CA GLY A 987 -11.52 -37.46 34.81
C GLY A 987 -12.27 -38.49 35.64
N VAL A 988 -12.59 -39.63 35.04
CA VAL A 988 -13.23 -40.76 35.73
C VAL A 988 -12.19 -41.51 36.59
N VAL A 989 -12.59 -42.14 37.69
CA VAL A 989 -11.72 -42.98 38.54
C VAL A 989 -12.11 -44.45 38.36
N PRO A 990 -11.16 -45.41 38.26
CA PRO A 990 -9.70 -45.30 38.43
C PRO A 990 -8.91 -44.94 37.16
N SER A 991 -9.57 -44.85 36.01
CA SER A 991 -8.97 -44.47 34.73
C SER A 991 -9.33 -43.02 34.42
N LEU A 992 -8.35 -42.09 34.53
CA LEU A 992 -8.48 -40.65 34.24
C LEU A 992 -8.70 -40.36 32.74
N THR A 993 -9.64 -41.08 32.12
CA THR A 993 -10.09 -40.87 30.75
C THR A 993 -11.06 -39.71 30.70
N ASN A 994 -10.88 -38.84 29.70
CA ASN A 994 -11.75 -37.66 29.51
C ASN A 994 -13.15 -38.03 29.01
N ASN A 995 -13.37 -39.22 28.46
CA ASN A 995 -14.69 -39.67 28.02
C ASN A 995 -14.97 -41.08 28.52
N ALA A 996 -16.24 -41.39 28.80
CA ALA A 996 -16.69 -42.71 29.24
C ALA A 996 -17.99 -43.14 28.56
N ILE A 997 -18.12 -44.45 28.30
CA ILE A 997 -19.36 -45.09 27.86
C ILE A 997 -19.81 -46.02 28.98
N VAL A 998 -21.04 -45.88 29.44
CA VAL A 998 -21.58 -46.66 30.57
C VAL A 998 -22.95 -47.24 30.27
N ALA A 999 -23.30 -48.36 30.90
CA ALA A 999 -24.66 -48.88 30.86
C ALA A 999 -25.58 -48.07 31.80
N GLN A 1000 -26.88 -48.04 31.51
CA GLN A 1000 -27.88 -47.49 32.44
C GLN A 1000 -27.73 -48.09 33.85
N PHE A 1001 -27.89 -47.23 34.87
CA PHE A 1001 -27.70 -47.48 36.29
C PHE A 1001 -26.25 -47.73 36.74
N SER A 1002 -25.27 -47.55 35.85
CA SER A 1002 -23.87 -47.48 36.27
C SER A 1002 -23.62 -46.25 37.14
N THR A 1003 -22.61 -46.32 38.00
CA THR A 1003 -22.14 -45.19 38.80
C THR A 1003 -20.70 -44.87 38.39
N LEU A 1004 -20.41 -43.60 38.11
CA LEU A 1004 -19.05 -43.11 37.91
C LEU A 1004 -18.69 -42.12 39.01
N THR A 1005 -17.40 -42.08 39.34
CA THR A 1005 -16.81 -41.04 40.18
C THR A 1005 -15.88 -40.19 39.33
N PHE A 1006 -16.15 -38.89 39.26
CA PHE A 1006 -15.31 -37.90 38.64
C PHE A 1006 -14.47 -37.21 39.70
N THR A 1007 -13.21 -36.94 39.36
CA THR A 1007 -12.29 -36.19 40.22
C THR A 1007 -11.65 -35.06 39.44
N SER A 1008 -11.53 -33.90 40.06
CA SER A 1008 -10.89 -32.69 39.53
C SER A 1008 -10.21 -31.96 40.69
N SER A 1009 -9.08 -31.30 40.47
CA SER A 1009 -8.39 -30.57 41.55
C SER A 1009 -7.92 -29.20 41.11
N ALA A 1010 -7.90 -28.26 42.06
CA ALA A 1010 -7.39 -26.91 41.87
C ALA A 1010 -6.50 -26.47 43.04
N ALA A 1011 -5.59 -25.55 42.77
CA ALA A 1011 -4.68 -24.93 43.72
C ALA A 1011 -4.44 -23.46 43.41
N TYR A 1012 -3.56 -22.81 44.19
CA TYR A 1012 -3.20 -21.40 44.08
C TYR A 1012 -4.40 -20.46 44.20
N ALA A 1013 -5.41 -20.87 44.99
CA ALA A 1013 -6.57 -20.06 45.31
C ALA A 1013 -6.37 -19.27 46.61
N THR A 1014 -7.12 -18.19 46.76
CA THR A 1014 -7.32 -17.55 48.07
C THR A 1014 -8.45 -18.23 48.83
N GLY A 1015 -8.16 -18.79 50.00
CA GLY A 1015 -9.15 -19.52 50.78
C GLY A 1015 -10.32 -18.63 51.23
N PRO A 1016 -11.58 -19.14 51.26
CA PRO A 1016 -11.98 -20.51 50.96
C PRO A 1016 -12.21 -20.78 49.46
N ILE A 1017 -11.77 -21.95 48.98
CA ILE A 1017 -11.99 -22.43 47.62
C ILE A 1017 -13.28 -23.27 47.51
N THR A 1018 -14.03 -23.08 46.43
CA THR A 1018 -15.27 -23.80 46.11
C THR A 1018 -15.15 -24.46 44.74
N ASN A 1019 -15.66 -25.69 44.60
CA ASN A 1019 -15.88 -26.36 43.32
C ASN A 1019 -17.38 -26.61 43.16
N ILE A 1020 -17.95 -26.19 42.04
CA ILE A 1020 -19.30 -26.58 41.62
C ILE A 1020 -19.19 -27.44 40.37
N TRP A 1021 -19.76 -28.63 40.43
CA TRP A 1021 -19.94 -29.52 39.28
C TRP A 1021 -21.19 -29.13 38.51
N TYR A 1022 -21.10 -29.13 37.18
CA TYR A 1022 -22.20 -28.80 36.27
C TYR A 1022 -22.36 -29.87 35.19
N ARG A 1023 -23.59 -30.00 34.68
CA ARG A 1023 -23.81 -30.41 33.28
C ARG A 1023 -23.40 -29.27 32.35
N GLY A 1024 -22.84 -29.57 31.19
CA GLY A 1024 -22.33 -28.56 30.28
C GLY A 1024 -22.62 -28.81 28.81
N THR A 1025 -22.25 -27.84 27.97
CA THR A 1025 -22.21 -28.00 26.52
C THR A 1025 -20.89 -28.65 26.09
N ALA A 1026 -20.82 -29.14 24.85
CA ALA A 1026 -19.56 -29.63 24.27
C ALA A 1026 -18.49 -28.52 24.20
N ALA A 1027 -18.89 -27.25 24.19
CA ALA A 1027 -18.01 -26.09 24.19
C ALA A 1027 -17.51 -25.67 25.59
N GLY A 1028 -17.81 -26.44 26.64
CA GLY A 1028 -17.34 -26.15 28.00
C GLY A 1028 -18.15 -25.10 28.75
N THR A 1029 -19.39 -24.84 28.33
CA THR A 1029 -20.27 -23.89 29.04
C THR A 1029 -21.05 -24.62 30.15
N PRO A 1030 -20.97 -24.18 31.42
CA PRO A 1030 -21.80 -24.71 32.49
C PRO A 1030 -23.29 -24.39 32.23
N THR A 1031 -24.18 -25.39 32.37
CA THR A 1031 -25.62 -25.24 32.07
C THR A 1031 -26.53 -25.55 33.26
N ALA A 1032 -26.19 -26.54 34.09
CA ALA A 1032 -26.99 -26.89 35.27
C ALA A 1032 -26.09 -27.41 36.42
N PRO A 1033 -26.13 -26.79 37.62
CA PRO A 1033 -25.32 -27.22 38.75
C PRO A 1033 -25.80 -28.58 39.28
N LEU A 1034 -24.85 -29.39 39.76
CA LEU A 1034 -25.07 -30.75 40.26
C LEU A 1034 -24.66 -30.88 41.73
N GLN A 1035 -23.47 -30.40 42.07
CA GLN A 1035 -22.91 -30.54 43.42
C GLN A 1035 -21.96 -29.39 43.71
N THR A 1036 -22.00 -28.85 44.93
CA THR A 1036 -21.08 -27.82 45.43
C THR A 1036 -20.26 -28.37 46.58
N ASN A 1037 -18.94 -28.20 46.49
CA ASN A 1037 -17.99 -28.56 47.53
C ASN A 1037 -17.18 -27.32 47.88
N SER A 1038 -17.02 -27.01 49.18
CA SER A 1038 -16.19 -25.89 49.62
C SER A 1038 -15.28 -26.34 50.75
N VAL A 1039 -14.04 -25.85 50.74
CA VAL A 1039 -13.07 -26.10 51.82
C VAL A 1039 -12.39 -24.78 52.17
N ASN A 1040 -12.12 -24.57 53.46
CA ASN A 1040 -11.33 -23.43 53.91
C ASN A 1040 -9.83 -23.71 53.71
N ALA A 1041 -9.41 -23.77 52.44
CA ALA A 1041 -8.05 -24.03 52.02
C ALA A 1041 -7.76 -23.32 50.68
N THR A 1042 -6.49 -23.25 50.31
CA THR A 1042 -5.98 -22.68 49.04
C THR A 1042 -5.94 -23.70 47.89
N ASN A 1043 -6.27 -24.96 48.19
CA ASN A 1043 -6.26 -26.08 47.24
C ASN A 1043 -7.35 -27.07 47.63
N MET A 1044 -7.96 -27.71 46.63
CA MET A 1044 -8.94 -28.76 46.85
C MET A 1044 -8.94 -29.80 45.75
N THR A 1045 -9.33 -31.02 46.11
CA THR A 1045 -9.77 -32.05 45.16
C THR A 1045 -11.28 -32.21 45.29
N GLY A 1046 -12.02 -31.83 44.25
CA GLY A 1046 -13.46 -32.02 44.14
C GLY A 1046 -13.77 -33.40 43.56
N THR A 1047 -14.79 -34.06 44.11
CA THR A 1047 -15.26 -35.36 43.62
C THR A 1047 -16.77 -35.32 43.40
N LEU A 1048 -17.24 -35.81 42.26
CA LEU A 1048 -18.66 -36.02 41.96
C LEU A 1048 -18.88 -37.51 41.74
N THR A 1049 -19.74 -38.14 42.54
CA THR A 1049 -20.21 -39.50 42.28
C THR A 1049 -21.63 -39.42 41.72
N TRP A 1050 -21.83 -39.93 40.52
CA TRP A 1050 -23.11 -39.83 39.81
C TRP A 1050 -23.58 -41.18 39.27
N THR A 1051 -24.87 -41.47 39.45
CA THR A 1051 -25.53 -42.67 38.91
C THR A 1051 -26.35 -42.28 37.69
N PHE A 1052 -26.13 -42.98 36.57
CA PHE A 1052 -26.71 -42.66 35.26
C PHE A 1052 -28.04 -43.39 35.07
N ASN A 1053 -29.15 -42.73 35.38
CA ASN A 1053 -30.47 -43.34 35.41
C ASN A 1053 -31.15 -43.40 34.02
N GLY A 1054 -30.70 -42.63 33.04
CA GLY A 1054 -31.25 -42.67 31.69
C GLY A 1054 -30.39 -41.95 30.65
N SER A 1055 -30.84 -41.94 29.39
CA SER A 1055 -30.08 -41.34 28.27
C SER A 1055 -29.82 -39.83 28.44
N VAL A 1056 -30.66 -39.12 29.20
CA VAL A 1056 -30.50 -37.69 29.51
C VAL A 1056 -29.30 -37.43 30.44
N ASP A 1057 -28.84 -38.44 31.19
CA ASP A 1057 -27.60 -38.36 31.98
C ASP A 1057 -26.34 -38.58 31.12
N GLY A 1058 -26.50 -39.06 29.87
CA GLY A 1058 -25.45 -39.10 28.87
C GLY A 1058 -25.15 -37.71 28.34
N THR A 1059 -24.27 -36.98 29.01
CA THR A 1059 -23.96 -35.59 28.72
C THR A 1059 -22.53 -35.23 29.11
N ASN A 1060 -22.21 -33.95 29.01
CA ASN A 1060 -20.92 -33.37 29.35
C ASN A 1060 -20.93 -32.89 30.81
N TYR A 1061 -19.87 -33.21 31.55
CA TYR A 1061 -19.67 -32.82 32.93
C TYR A 1061 -18.45 -31.90 33.06
N ILE A 1062 -18.57 -30.87 33.88
CA ILE A 1062 -17.58 -29.80 34.03
C ILE A 1062 -17.46 -29.43 35.52
N SER A 1063 -16.25 -29.11 35.97
CA SER A 1063 -16.03 -28.50 37.29
C SER A 1063 -15.68 -27.01 37.15
N VAL A 1064 -16.30 -26.17 37.97
CA VAL A 1064 -15.96 -24.74 38.08
C VAL A 1064 -15.39 -24.51 39.47
N PHE A 1065 -14.12 -24.11 39.54
CA PHE A 1065 -13.49 -23.70 40.79
C PHE A 1065 -13.57 -22.19 40.95
N SER A 1066 -13.92 -21.72 42.14
CA SER A 1066 -14.05 -20.31 42.44
C SER A 1066 -13.59 -19.98 43.85
N ASP A 1067 -13.16 -18.75 44.03
CA ASP A 1067 -12.75 -18.17 45.30
C ASP A 1067 -13.11 -16.68 45.35
N ALA A 1068 -12.48 -15.92 46.27
CA ALA A 1068 -12.71 -14.48 46.37
C ALA A 1068 -12.15 -13.67 45.18
N ALA A 1069 -11.16 -14.20 44.46
CA ALA A 1069 -10.54 -13.54 43.31
C ALA A 1069 -11.35 -13.72 42.04
N GLY A 1070 -11.90 -14.93 41.82
CA GLY A 1070 -12.72 -15.19 40.65
C GLY A 1070 -13.05 -16.66 40.46
N SER A 1071 -13.26 -17.08 39.21
CA SER A 1071 -13.59 -18.47 38.88
C SER A 1071 -12.91 -18.95 37.61
N VAL A 1072 -12.60 -20.25 37.56
CA VAL A 1072 -12.02 -20.94 36.42
C VAL A 1072 -12.88 -22.16 36.09
N THR A 1073 -13.14 -22.38 34.80
CA THR A 1073 -13.93 -23.51 34.30
C THR A 1073 -12.99 -24.56 33.71
N SER A 1074 -13.22 -25.83 34.03
CA SER A 1074 -12.43 -26.95 33.50
C SER A 1074 -12.75 -27.28 32.04
N THR A 1075 -11.94 -28.17 31.48
CA THR A 1075 -12.32 -28.95 30.30
C THR A 1075 -13.52 -29.86 30.60
N VAL A 1076 -14.10 -30.42 29.54
CA VAL A 1076 -15.29 -31.26 29.57
C VAL A 1076 -14.91 -32.74 29.71
N VAL A 1077 -15.68 -33.47 30.52
CA VAL A 1077 -15.74 -34.94 30.46
C VAL A 1077 -17.06 -35.38 29.83
N GLY A 1078 -16.99 -36.09 28.70
CA GLY A 1078 -18.16 -36.61 28.01
C GLY A 1078 -18.57 -37.98 28.51
N VAL A 1079 -19.85 -38.19 28.83
CA VAL A 1079 -20.39 -39.51 29.14
C VAL A 1079 -21.51 -39.88 28.18
N GLU A 1080 -21.42 -41.08 27.61
CA GLU A 1080 -22.51 -41.70 26.85
C GLU A 1080 -23.15 -42.82 27.68
N VAL A 1081 -24.49 -42.84 27.73
CA VAL A 1081 -25.26 -43.87 28.43
C VAL A 1081 -25.92 -44.81 27.43
N VAL A 1082 -25.46 -46.05 27.41
CA VAL A 1082 -26.04 -47.13 26.61
C VAL A 1082 -27.23 -47.70 27.37
N LEU A 1083 -28.42 -47.56 26.77
CA LEU A 1083 -29.62 -48.23 27.26
C LEU A 1083 -29.56 -49.70 26.85
N GLY A 1084 -29.80 -50.62 27.80
CA GLY A 1084 -29.92 -52.04 27.48
C GLY A 1084 -31.04 -52.30 26.45
N PRO A 1085 -31.08 -53.48 25.80
CA PRO A 1085 -32.14 -53.80 24.85
C PRO A 1085 -33.49 -53.64 25.56
N THR A 1086 -34.29 -52.66 25.13
CA THR A 1086 -35.70 -52.62 25.47
C THR A 1086 -36.31 -53.87 24.86
N ASN A 1087 -36.62 -54.87 25.68
CA ASN A 1087 -37.48 -55.96 25.27
C ASN A 1087 -38.76 -55.32 24.75
N LYS A 1088 -38.95 -55.33 23.42
CA LYS A 1088 -40.26 -55.13 22.81
C LYS A 1088 -41.13 -56.27 23.32
N ILE A 1089 -42.01 -55.97 24.27
CA ILE A 1089 -43.23 -56.75 24.52
C ILE A 1089 -44.39 -55.86 24.08
#